data_AF-A0A536BTL5-F1
#
_entry.id   AF-A0A536BTL5-F1
#
_cell.length_a   1.000
_cell.length_b   1.000
_cell.length_c   1.000
_cell.angle_alpha   90.00
_cell.angle_beta   90.00
_cell.angle_gamma   90.00
#
_symmetry.space_group_name_H-M   'P 1'
#
loop_
_entity.id
_entity.type
_entity.pdbx_description
1 polymer ?
#
loop_
_entity_poly.entity_id
_entity_poly.type
_entity_poly.pdbx_seq_one_letter_code
_entity_poly.pdbx_strand_id
1 'polypeptide(L)'
;MELGLRPGLRIPVPDFATAAEPTVADEALAEGPNPEEPIAQATRPVEPVGSPRSPEPGPRLGHLTGLDGLRAIAVLAVLVYHAGLDWLPGGFLGVEIFFAISGYLITGLLLSEWHGSGRIDLKAFWIRRARRLLPALFVLLAGTLGYALVWLPAELARLRVDVLAALGYVTNWYLILGQQSYFADLDRQSPLLHLWSLAVEEQFYLLWPIALAAGLLVAGPRLSFIFTIAGAIASAVWMAVLYRPDADVSRVYFGTDTRLTGLLLGAALAFVWLPGHHRQTSLVRLPLIWRPTGLRQRLPTKARWIASNRTAIDAGLVGGLGCLGWFLYSVDESDAFLFRGGFALLAAVSVLTIAAAVHPAGRLGRLVLDSAPLRWLGTRSYSVYLWHWPVFMVTRPGIDLPLEPIAAFGFRLALTAALAEASYRFVETRFRYRGQVPATEPEVAQPRRAPRTKVAWAAGIAVLATVLAGPIATASPPPRPTFLPADAVDGLVGADGTGGADALAAGGAGTEIPAATSASTTERLPRVTSGRTSPARRVLLVGDSVVLAVYKAVAKKIGPVTVDAAIGRSVGEGVSVLRDRRAANGLGDVVIVDLGNNGRLTPDLFQAAMKALGSVPLVVWVNLTVPRDWEGPNNRAIANGVQQYPNARMVDWHSASTGNPDLFWDDGYHPRGPGAKLYASLLAAALP
;
A
#
# COMPACT_ATOMS: atom_id res chain seq x y z
N MET A 1 45.01 45.79 -49.50
CA MET A 1 44.05 45.82 -50.64
C MET A 1 42.73 45.26 -50.12
N GLU A 2 42.02 45.95 -49.23
CA GLU A 2 41.30 47.23 -49.40
C GLU A 2 40.20 47.22 -50.47
N LEU A 3 38.98 47.35 -49.93
CA LEU A 3 37.82 48.12 -50.40
C LEU A 3 36.93 47.54 -51.50
N GLY A 4 35.63 47.53 -51.21
CA GLY A 4 34.58 47.41 -52.23
C GLY A 4 33.22 46.96 -51.70
N LEU A 5 32.48 47.88 -51.10
CA LEU A 5 31.13 47.74 -50.52
C LEU A 5 30.06 47.25 -51.53
N ARG A 6 29.11 46.45 -51.02
CA ARG A 6 27.82 46.13 -51.67
C ARG A 6 26.83 47.30 -51.59
N PRO A 7 25.83 47.34 -52.48
CA PRO A 7 24.45 47.39 -51.97
C PRO A 7 23.41 46.59 -52.79
N GLY A 8 22.39 46.11 -52.07
CA GLY A 8 20.96 46.03 -52.49
C GLY A 8 20.58 45.11 -53.66
N LEU A 9 20.03 43.93 -53.41
CA LEU A 9 18.57 43.65 -53.27
C LEU A 9 17.82 43.63 -54.61
N ARG A 10 17.37 42.44 -55.06
CA ARG A 10 15.95 42.09 -55.30
C ARG A 10 15.79 40.73 -56.01
N ILE A 11 14.80 40.00 -55.53
CA ILE A 11 14.29 38.69 -55.97
C ILE A 11 13.60 38.84 -57.35
N PRO A 12 13.59 37.80 -58.21
CA PRO A 12 12.30 37.25 -58.64
C PRO A 12 12.23 35.71 -58.67
N VAL A 13 11.00 35.23 -58.48
CA VAL A 13 10.47 33.85 -58.62
C VAL A 13 10.03 33.62 -60.09
N PRO A 14 9.48 32.46 -60.53
CA PRO A 14 10.13 31.52 -61.44
C PRO A 14 9.39 31.30 -62.79
N ASP A 15 9.99 30.45 -63.62
CA ASP A 15 9.41 29.54 -64.64
C ASP A 15 8.48 30.08 -65.74
N PHE A 16 8.80 29.79 -67.01
CA PHE A 16 8.26 28.64 -67.74
C PHE A 16 8.83 28.58 -69.18
N ALA A 17 9.02 27.35 -69.66
CA ALA A 17 9.68 26.94 -70.89
C ALA A 17 8.91 27.26 -72.19
N THR A 18 9.63 27.26 -73.33
CA THR A 18 9.26 26.96 -74.75
C THR A 18 10.23 27.74 -75.66
N ALA A 19 10.67 27.34 -76.86
CA ALA A 19 10.70 26.13 -77.67
C ALA A 19 11.58 26.46 -78.92
N ALA A 20 11.96 25.42 -79.67
CA ALA A 20 12.30 25.41 -81.11
C ALA A 20 13.76 25.63 -81.59
N GLU A 21 14.24 24.57 -82.27
CA GLU A 21 15.38 24.37 -83.20
C GLU A 21 15.20 25.15 -84.54
N PRO A 22 15.95 24.98 -85.68
CA PRO A 22 16.97 23.96 -86.09
C PRO A 22 18.13 24.41 -87.02
N THR A 23 19.04 23.46 -87.40
CA THR A 23 19.79 23.28 -88.69
C THR A 23 21.00 22.33 -88.45
N VAL A 24 21.12 21.07 -88.96
CA VAL A 24 21.39 20.50 -90.33
C VAL A 24 22.76 20.99 -90.89
N ALA A 25 23.75 20.23 -91.39
CA ALA A 25 23.92 18.90 -92.05
C ALA A 25 25.31 18.28 -91.63
N ASP A 26 25.70 17.02 -91.86
CA ASP A 26 25.90 16.35 -93.17
C ASP A 26 26.02 14.81 -93.06
N GLU A 27 25.43 14.17 -94.07
CA GLU A 27 25.65 12.90 -94.81
C GLU A 27 26.79 11.91 -94.38
N ALA A 28 26.73 10.58 -94.59
CA ALA A 28 26.02 9.78 -95.58
C ALA A 28 26.08 8.25 -95.28
N LEU A 29 25.05 7.53 -95.79
CA LEU A 29 25.01 6.14 -96.32
C LEU A 29 25.22 4.93 -95.36
N ALA A 30 24.65 3.74 -95.57
CA ALA A 30 23.38 3.19 -96.09
C ALA A 30 23.56 1.66 -96.07
N GLU A 31 22.55 0.91 -95.60
CA GLU A 31 22.18 -0.50 -95.90
C GLU A 31 21.84 -1.34 -94.64
N GLY A 32 20.58 -1.81 -94.56
CA GLY A 32 20.13 -2.89 -93.66
C GLY A 32 19.87 -4.18 -94.47
N PRO A 33 19.10 -5.19 -93.98
CA PRO A 33 18.58 -5.43 -92.62
C PRO A 33 18.78 -6.87 -92.07
N ASN A 34 18.74 -7.01 -90.73
CA ASN A 34 18.23 -8.12 -89.87
C ASN A 34 18.72 -9.59 -90.02
N PRO A 35 18.51 -10.47 -89.01
CA PRO A 35 18.52 -10.29 -87.55
C PRO A 35 19.21 -11.46 -86.78
N GLU A 36 19.27 -11.34 -85.44
CA GLU A 36 19.52 -12.40 -84.43
C GLU A 36 20.97 -12.88 -84.17
N GLU A 37 21.64 -12.30 -83.16
CA GLU A 37 21.97 -12.98 -81.89
C GLU A 37 22.59 -11.99 -80.86
N PRO A 38 22.41 -12.22 -79.53
CA PRO A 38 22.38 -11.16 -78.54
C PRO A 38 23.74 -10.88 -77.88
N ILE A 39 24.14 -9.60 -77.88
CA ILE A 39 25.29 -9.11 -77.10
C ILE A 39 24.88 -9.03 -75.62
N ALA A 40 25.57 -9.82 -74.80
CA ALA A 40 25.43 -9.86 -73.35
C ALA A 40 25.70 -8.49 -72.72
N GLN A 41 24.63 -7.81 -72.27
CA GLN A 41 24.71 -6.72 -71.31
C GLN A 41 24.49 -7.28 -69.90
N ALA A 42 25.48 -7.10 -69.03
CA ALA A 42 25.42 -7.44 -67.63
C ALA A 42 24.27 -6.69 -66.94
N THR A 43 23.16 -7.39 -66.72
CA THR A 43 22.05 -6.93 -65.88
C THR A 43 22.53 -6.81 -64.43
N ARG A 44 22.50 -5.59 -63.88
CA ARG A 44 22.52 -5.39 -62.42
C ARG A 44 21.32 -6.14 -61.82
N PRO A 45 21.47 -6.89 -60.71
CA PRO A 45 20.33 -7.50 -60.06
C PRO A 45 19.37 -6.40 -59.61
N VAL A 46 18.14 -6.43 -60.11
CA VAL A 46 17.03 -5.69 -59.52
C VAL A 46 16.82 -6.31 -58.14
N GLU A 47 17.14 -5.55 -57.08
CA GLU A 47 16.80 -5.97 -55.72
C GLU A 47 15.30 -6.23 -55.64
N PRO A 48 14.86 -7.40 -55.13
CA PRO A 48 13.44 -7.66 -54.97
C PRO A 48 12.86 -6.61 -54.03
N VAL A 49 11.79 -5.95 -54.48
CA VAL A 49 10.95 -5.04 -53.69
C VAL A 49 10.69 -5.71 -52.35
N GLY A 50 11.29 -5.15 -51.30
CA GLY A 50 11.35 -5.77 -49.99
C GLY A 50 9.97 -6.18 -49.50
N SER A 51 9.84 -7.45 -49.13
CA SER A 51 8.77 -7.98 -48.29
C SER A 51 8.49 -7.00 -47.14
N PRO A 52 7.22 -6.80 -46.73
CA PRO A 52 6.91 -5.92 -45.61
C PRO A 52 7.77 -6.34 -44.42
N ARG A 53 8.71 -5.47 -44.03
CA ARG A 53 9.59 -5.71 -42.89
C ARG A 53 8.69 -6.04 -41.70
N SER A 54 8.86 -7.23 -41.15
CA SER A 54 8.32 -7.59 -39.84
C SER A 54 8.59 -6.41 -38.89
N PRO A 55 7.60 -5.93 -38.12
CA PRO A 55 7.82 -4.80 -37.22
C PRO A 55 9.02 -5.13 -36.34
N GLU A 56 10.09 -4.34 -36.45
CA GLU A 56 11.25 -4.54 -35.61
C GLU A 56 10.78 -4.48 -34.15
N PRO A 57 11.23 -5.42 -33.29
CA PRO A 57 10.83 -5.43 -31.90
C PRO A 57 11.22 -4.07 -31.29
N GLY A 58 10.20 -3.32 -30.87
CA GLY A 58 10.37 -1.99 -30.29
C GLY A 58 11.38 -1.99 -29.13
N PRO A 59 11.98 -0.83 -28.84
CA PRO A 59 13.04 -0.71 -27.83
C PRO A 59 12.56 -1.25 -26.47
N ARG A 60 13.29 -2.23 -25.93
CA ARG A 60 13.04 -2.79 -24.60
C ARG A 60 13.76 -1.95 -23.55
N LEU A 61 13.09 -1.61 -22.46
CA LEU A 61 13.75 -1.10 -21.26
C LEU A 61 14.76 -2.14 -20.76
N GLY A 62 16.04 -1.81 -20.82
CA GLY A 62 17.10 -2.61 -20.22
C GLY A 62 16.92 -2.72 -18.70
N HIS A 63 17.60 -3.69 -18.08
CA HIS A 63 17.60 -3.82 -16.63
C HIS A 63 18.12 -2.53 -15.97
N LEU A 64 17.28 -1.89 -15.16
CA LEU A 64 17.61 -0.65 -14.46
C LEU A 64 18.35 -0.98 -13.17
N THR A 65 19.67 -0.92 -13.25
CA THR A 65 20.62 -1.00 -12.13
C THR A 65 20.20 -0.07 -10.99
N GLY A 66 20.22 -0.56 -9.75
CA GLY A 66 19.95 0.16 -8.51
C GLY A 66 18.52 0.02 -7.98
N LEU A 67 17.52 -0.25 -8.83
CA LEU A 67 16.12 -0.37 -8.39
C LEU A 67 15.88 -1.60 -7.53
N ASP A 68 16.53 -2.73 -7.84
CA ASP A 68 16.38 -3.93 -7.02
C ASP A 68 16.92 -3.69 -5.60
N GLY A 69 18.01 -2.94 -5.44
CA GLY A 69 18.50 -2.57 -4.12
C GLY A 69 17.53 -1.69 -3.33
N LEU A 70 16.89 -0.71 -3.98
CA LEU A 70 15.85 0.09 -3.31
C LEU A 70 14.65 -0.77 -2.90
N ARG A 71 14.23 -1.72 -3.75
CA ARG A 71 13.17 -2.68 -3.41
C ARG A 71 13.56 -3.60 -2.25
N ALA A 72 14.83 -4.01 -2.18
CA ALA A 72 15.36 -4.80 -1.08
C ALA A 72 15.33 -4.02 0.24
N ILE A 73 15.76 -2.76 0.25
CA ILE A 73 15.68 -1.88 1.43
C ILE A 73 14.22 -1.70 1.86
N ALA A 74 13.33 -1.41 0.91
CA ALA A 74 11.91 -1.21 1.20
C ALA A 74 11.24 -2.45 1.81
N VAL A 75 11.48 -3.65 1.27
CA VAL A 75 10.90 -4.88 1.84
C VAL A 75 11.49 -5.21 3.21
N LEU A 76 12.80 -5.01 3.42
CA LEU A 76 13.41 -5.24 4.74
C LEU A 76 12.82 -4.33 5.81
N ALA A 77 12.59 -3.05 5.49
CA ALA A 77 11.95 -2.12 6.39
C ALA A 77 10.55 -2.60 6.81
N VAL A 78 9.75 -3.07 5.85
CA VAL A 78 8.41 -3.64 6.10
C VAL A 78 8.47 -4.91 6.97
N LEU A 79 9.45 -5.79 6.72
CA LEU A 79 9.62 -7.02 7.50
C LEU A 79 10.03 -6.74 8.95
N VAL A 80 10.92 -5.78 9.19
CA VAL A 80 11.33 -5.38 10.54
C VAL A 80 10.16 -4.77 11.29
N TYR A 81 9.41 -3.87 10.65
CA TYR A 81 8.24 -3.25 11.27
C TYR A 81 7.17 -4.29 11.63
N HIS A 82 6.79 -5.17 10.71
CA HIS A 82 5.80 -6.21 11.02
C HIS A 82 6.29 -7.25 12.03
N ALA A 83 7.59 -7.31 12.31
CA ALA A 83 8.10 -8.19 13.36
C ALA A 83 7.82 -7.67 14.77
N GLY A 84 7.33 -6.42 14.91
CA GLY A 84 7.13 -5.76 16.20
C GLY A 84 8.44 -5.37 16.87
N LEU A 85 9.48 -5.07 16.07
CA LEU A 85 10.78 -4.64 16.58
C LEU A 85 10.85 -3.10 16.54
N ASP A 86 11.11 -2.49 17.69
CA ASP A 86 11.23 -1.03 17.88
C ASP A 86 12.40 -0.37 17.11
N TRP A 87 13.13 -1.13 16.28
CA TRP A 87 14.31 -0.66 15.55
C TRP A 87 13.97 0.29 14.40
N LEU A 88 12.80 0.09 13.77
CA LEU A 88 12.33 0.85 12.62
C LEU A 88 10.82 1.12 12.75
N PRO A 89 10.40 2.06 13.63
CA PRO A 89 8.99 2.39 13.81
C PRO A 89 8.34 2.87 12.50
N GLY A 90 9.13 3.47 11.60
CA GLY A 90 8.69 3.90 10.28
C GLY A 90 8.80 2.82 9.19
N GLY A 91 9.06 1.56 9.53
CA GLY A 91 9.33 0.52 8.53
C GLY A 91 8.16 0.25 7.56
N PHE A 92 6.92 0.51 7.98
CA PHE A 92 5.74 0.46 7.10
C PHE A 92 5.82 1.42 5.90
N LEU A 93 6.60 2.51 6.03
CA LEU A 93 6.84 3.48 4.95
C LEU A 93 7.60 2.88 3.76
N GLY A 94 8.18 1.68 3.90
CA GLY A 94 8.73 0.93 2.77
C GLY A 94 7.70 0.69 1.65
N VAL A 95 6.40 0.59 1.98
CA VAL A 95 5.32 0.51 0.99
C VAL A 95 5.25 1.76 0.11
N GLU A 96 5.51 2.95 0.65
CA GLU A 96 5.53 4.19 -0.14
C GLU A 96 6.68 4.20 -1.16
N ILE A 97 7.83 3.64 -0.78
CA ILE A 97 8.97 3.48 -1.67
C ILE A 97 8.59 2.53 -2.83
N PHE A 98 7.86 1.45 -2.54
CA PHE A 98 7.32 0.56 -3.58
C PHE A 98 6.37 1.28 -4.53
N PHE A 99 5.44 2.10 -4.00
CA PHE A 99 4.54 2.92 -4.82
C PHE A 99 5.30 3.84 -5.77
N ALA A 100 6.33 4.54 -5.30
CA ALA A 100 7.16 5.38 -6.16
C ALA A 100 7.89 4.58 -7.25
N ILE A 101 8.47 3.42 -6.90
CA ILE A 101 9.13 2.52 -7.86
C ILE A 101 8.14 1.98 -8.90
N SER A 102 6.94 1.57 -8.46
CA SER A 102 5.87 1.05 -9.31
C SER A 102 5.38 2.09 -10.30
N GLY A 103 5.11 3.31 -9.83
CA GLY A 103 4.75 4.44 -10.69
C GLY A 103 5.79 4.71 -11.78
N TYR A 104 7.07 4.72 -11.37
CA TYR A 104 8.21 4.94 -12.27
C TYR A 104 8.33 3.86 -13.34
N LEU A 105 8.34 2.58 -12.92
CA LEU A 105 8.56 1.46 -13.83
C LEU A 105 7.41 1.28 -14.82
N ILE A 106 6.16 1.33 -14.35
CA ILE A 106 5.00 1.13 -15.22
C ILE A 106 4.89 2.25 -16.24
N THR A 107 5.00 3.50 -15.78
CA THR A 107 4.93 4.65 -16.69
C THR A 107 6.10 4.65 -17.66
N GLY A 108 7.31 4.31 -17.20
CA GLY A 108 8.47 4.16 -18.07
C GLY A 108 8.25 3.14 -19.18
N LEU A 109 7.68 1.97 -18.86
CA LEU A 109 7.34 0.92 -19.85
C LEU A 109 6.34 1.42 -20.89
N LEU A 110 5.26 2.05 -20.45
CA LEU A 110 4.21 2.56 -21.34
C LEU A 110 4.72 3.70 -22.22
N LEU A 111 5.51 4.62 -21.65
CA LEU A 111 6.13 5.70 -22.41
C LEU A 111 7.14 5.15 -23.43
N SER A 112 7.96 4.17 -23.06
CA SER A 112 8.91 3.54 -23.99
C SER A 112 8.18 2.88 -25.19
N GLU A 113 7.06 2.18 -24.93
CA GLU A 113 6.22 1.58 -25.96
C GLU A 113 5.57 2.65 -26.88
N TRP A 114 5.07 3.73 -26.28
CA TRP A 114 4.51 4.87 -27.01
C TRP A 114 5.54 5.57 -27.90
N HIS A 115 6.78 5.74 -27.45
CA HIS A 115 7.83 6.35 -28.28
C HIS A 115 8.23 5.47 -29.46
N GLY A 116 8.25 4.14 -29.27
CA GLY A 116 8.63 3.21 -30.32
C GLY A 116 7.55 3.04 -31.39
N SER A 117 6.26 3.08 -31.01
CA SER A 117 5.15 2.69 -31.88
C SER A 117 4.05 3.74 -32.06
N GLY A 118 4.08 4.84 -31.31
CA GLY A 118 3.01 5.84 -31.25
C GLY A 118 1.70 5.33 -30.66
N ARG A 119 1.70 4.13 -30.06
CA ARG A 119 0.54 3.47 -29.45
C ARG A 119 0.96 2.71 -28.19
N ILE A 120 0.00 2.39 -27.34
CA ILE A 120 0.18 1.52 -26.17
C ILE A 120 -0.73 0.30 -26.35
N ASP A 121 -0.17 -0.91 -26.40
CA ASP A 121 -0.95 -2.14 -26.39
C ASP A 121 -1.36 -2.50 -24.95
N LEU A 122 -2.51 -1.97 -24.53
CA LEU A 122 -3.08 -2.20 -23.20
C LEU A 122 -3.30 -3.69 -22.91
N LYS A 123 -3.75 -4.47 -23.91
CA LYS A 123 -4.00 -5.90 -23.75
C LYS A 123 -2.71 -6.64 -23.49
N ALA A 124 -1.66 -6.38 -24.29
CA ALA A 124 -0.37 -7.01 -24.08
C ALA A 124 0.26 -6.57 -22.76
N PHE A 125 0.10 -5.31 -22.36
CA PHE A 125 0.54 -4.82 -21.05
C PHE A 125 -0.10 -5.60 -19.89
N TRP A 126 -1.44 -5.68 -19.85
CA TRP A 126 -2.14 -6.39 -18.77
C TRP A 126 -1.85 -7.88 -18.77
N ILE A 127 -1.72 -8.53 -19.94
CA ILE A 127 -1.34 -9.94 -20.02
C ILE A 127 0.06 -10.17 -19.45
N ARG A 128 1.04 -9.29 -19.75
CA ARG A 128 2.39 -9.38 -19.18
C ARG A 128 2.36 -9.21 -17.66
N ARG A 129 1.55 -8.28 -17.14
CA ARG A 129 1.40 -8.04 -15.70
C ARG A 129 0.73 -9.21 -14.99
N ALA A 130 -0.39 -9.70 -15.54
CA ALA A 130 -1.11 -10.86 -15.03
C ALA A 130 -0.22 -12.10 -14.94
N ARG A 131 0.57 -12.40 -15.98
CA ARG A 131 1.54 -13.53 -15.96
C ARG A 131 2.66 -13.35 -14.93
N ARG A 132 2.99 -12.12 -14.56
CA ARG A 132 4.02 -11.82 -13.57
C ARG A 132 3.51 -11.97 -12.13
N LEU A 133 2.24 -11.66 -11.87
CA LEU A 133 1.74 -11.48 -10.51
C LEU A 133 0.72 -12.54 -10.07
N LEU A 134 -0.33 -12.76 -10.88
CA LEU A 134 -1.43 -13.66 -10.50
C LEU A 134 -0.99 -15.07 -10.11
N PRO A 135 -0.04 -15.73 -10.80
CA PRO A 135 0.37 -17.08 -10.41
C PRO A 135 0.89 -17.18 -8.98
N ALA A 136 1.72 -16.24 -8.53
CA ALA A 136 2.27 -16.27 -7.18
C ALA A 136 1.20 -15.92 -6.14
N LEU A 137 0.32 -14.96 -6.44
CA LEU A 137 -0.83 -14.64 -5.61
C LEU A 137 -1.76 -15.85 -5.42
N PHE A 138 -2.07 -16.60 -6.48
CA PHE A 138 -2.89 -17.81 -6.35
C PHE A 138 -2.24 -18.87 -5.46
N VAL A 139 -0.92 -19.05 -5.55
CA VAL A 139 -0.19 -20.00 -4.69
C VAL A 139 -0.16 -19.51 -3.24
N LEU A 140 -0.04 -18.20 -3.01
CA LEU A 140 -0.19 -17.62 -1.68
C LEU A 140 -1.58 -17.92 -1.11
N LEU A 141 -2.65 -17.54 -1.82
CA LEU A 141 -4.03 -17.73 -1.36
C LEU A 141 -4.28 -19.22 -1.09
N ALA A 142 -3.90 -20.08 -2.02
CA ALA A 142 -3.92 -21.53 -1.88
C ALA A 142 -3.27 -22.03 -0.58
N GLY A 143 -2.03 -21.61 -0.32
CA GLY A 143 -1.27 -22.00 0.85
C GLY A 143 -1.90 -21.49 2.14
N THR A 144 -2.30 -20.22 2.17
CA THR A 144 -2.93 -19.60 3.35
C THR A 144 -4.27 -20.24 3.67
N LEU A 145 -5.12 -20.51 2.67
CA LEU A 145 -6.38 -21.23 2.87
C LEU A 145 -6.16 -22.69 3.28
N GLY A 146 -5.22 -23.39 2.66
CA GLY A 146 -4.89 -24.77 3.02
C GLY A 146 -4.42 -24.87 4.46
N TYR A 147 -3.58 -23.93 4.90
CA TYR A 147 -3.16 -23.82 6.29
C TYR A 147 -4.36 -23.53 7.22
N ALA A 148 -5.18 -22.53 6.88
CA ALA A 148 -6.32 -22.16 7.70
C ALA A 148 -7.36 -23.28 7.81
N LEU A 149 -7.55 -24.07 6.75
CA LEU A 149 -8.47 -25.21 6.76
C LEU A 149 -8.10 -26.26 7.81
N VAL A 150 -6.80 -26.49 8.00
CA VAL A 150 -6.29 -27.51 8.92
C VAL A 150 -6.14 -26.96 10.33
N TRP A 151 -5.63 -25.73 10.47
CA TRP A 151 -5.17 -25.20 11.76
C TRP A 151 -6.01 -24.04 12.28
N LEU A 152 -6.76 -23.34 11.44
CA LEU A 152 -7.56 -22.15 11.80
C LEU A 152 -9.01 -22.25 11.29
N PRO A 153 -9.75 -23.35 11.57
CA PRO A 153 -11.06 -23.57 10.98
C PRO A 153 -12.08 -22.48 11.35
N ALA A 154 -11.94 -21.84 12.52
CA ALA A 154 -12.78 -20.74 12.95
C ALA A 154 -12.62 -19.47 12.09
N GLU A 155 -11.45 -19.27 11.47
CA GLU A 155 -11.15 -18.08 10.65
C GLU A 155 -11.59 -18.21 9.19
N LEU A 156 -11.96 -19.43 8.74
CA LEU A 156 -12.29 -19.70 7.34
C LEU A 156 -13.42 -18.82 6.80
N ALA A 157 -14.43 -18.53 7.63
CA ALA A 157 -15.56 -17.70 7.22
C ALA A 157 -15.22 -16.22 7.09
N ARG A 158 -14.18 -15.74 7.77
CA ARG A 158 -13.63 -14.38 7.55
C ARG A 158 -12.74 -14.38 6.32
N LEU A 159 -11.84 -15.38 6.24
CA LEU A 159 -10.91 -15.55 5.13
C LEU A 159 -11.60 -15.66 3.76
N ARG A 160 -12.81 -16.23 3.68
CA ARG A 160 -13.55 -16.28 2.41
C ARG A 160 -13.72 -14.90 1.77
N VAL A 161 -14.05 -13.90 2.58
CA VAL A 161 -14.32 -12.55 2.08
C VAL A 161 -13.00 -11.86 1.77
N ASP A 162 -11.99 -12.05 2.62
CA ASP A 162 -10.63 -11.54 2.39
C ASP A 162 -10.04 -12.05 1.07
N VAL A 163 -10.26 -13.32 0.75
CA VAL A 163 -9.81 -13.97 -0.50
C VAL A 163 -10.53 -13.38 -1.70
N LEU A 164 -11.85 -13.20 -1.63
CA LEU A 164 -12.61 -12.56 -2.71
C LEU A 164 -12.16 -11.11 -2.92
N ALA A 165 -11.93 -10.37 -1.83
CA ALA A 165 -11.41 -9.00 -1.90
C ALA A 165 -9.98 -8.96 -2.48
N ALA A 166 -9.13 -9.92 -2.13
CA ALA A 166 -7.78 -10.05 -2.68
C ALA A 166 -7.79 -10.40 -4.18
N LEU A 167 -8.67 -11.31 -4.60
CA LEU A 167 -8.85 -11.68 -6.02
C LEU A 167 -9.38 -10.52 -6.85
N GLY A 168 -10.28 -9.72 -6.29
CA GLY A 168 -10.80 -8.50 -6.91
C GLY A 168 -9.85 -7.31 -6.86
N TYR A 169 -8.71 -7.43 -6.15
CA TYR A 169 -7.82 -6.30 -5.83
C TYR A 169 -8.57 -5.10 -5.22
N VAL A 170 -9.46 -5.39 -4.27
CA VAL A 170 -10.26 -4.40 -3.53
C VAL A 170 -10.11 -4.54 -2.01
N THR A 171 -9.11 -5.29 -1.53
CA THR A 171 -8.85 -5.49 -0.09
C THR A 171 -8.80 -4.17 0.68
N ASN A 172 -8.18 -3.12 0.13
CA ASN A 172 -8.12 -1.83 0.79
C ASN A 172 -9.50 -1.18 0.99
N TRP A 173 -10.38 -1.22 -0.03
CA TRP A 173 -11.74 -0.69 0.09
C TRP A 173 -12.64 -1.57 0.95
N TYR A 174 -12.46 -2.89 0.90
CA TYR A 174 -13.14 -3.82 1.80
C TYR A 174 -12.84 -3.49 3.27
N LEU A 175 -11.57 -3.24 3.61
CA LEU A 175 -11.16 -2.85 4.95
C LEU A 175 -11.75 -1.49 5.37
N ILE A 176 -11.74 -0.51 4.46
CA ILE A 176 -12.35 0.81 4.70
C ILE A 176 -13.84 0.71 4.99
N LEU A 177 -14.59 -0.02 4.15
CA LEU A 177 -16.04 -0.14 4.27
C LEU A 177 -16.45 -1.01 5.47
N GLY A 178 -15.63 -2.00 5.82
CA GLY A 178 -15.80 -2.80 7.02
C GLY A 178 -15.39 -2.09 8.32
N GLN A 179 -14.95 -0.82 8.25
CA GLN A 179 -14.41 -0.04 9.38
C GLN A 179 -13.35 -0.81 10.17
N GLN A 180 -12.53 -1.59 9.46
CA GLN A 180 -11.44 -2.34 10.07
C GLN A 180 -10.26 -1.38 10.22
N SER A 181 -9.87 -1.10 11.45
CA SER A 181 -8.69 -0.31 11.70
C SER A 181 -7.43 -1.11 11.35
N TYR A 182 -6.55 -0.52 10.55
CA TYR A 182 -5.26 -1.13 10.19
C TYR A 182 -4.34 -1.26 11.41
N PHE A 183 -4.40 -0.25 12.28
CA PHE A 183 -3.55 -0.10 13.46
C PHE A 183 -4.27 -0.53 14.76
N ALA A 184 -5.58 -0.82 14.70
CA ALA A 184 -6.26 -1.42 15.85
C ALA A 184 -6.33 -2.94 15.66
N ASP A 185 -5.56 -3.64 16.48
CA ASP A 185 -5.39 -5.08 16.36
C ASP A 185 -6.37 -5.83 17.24
N LEU A 186 -7.58 -6.02 16.75
CA LEU A 186 -8.51 -6.99 17.35
C LEU A 186 -8.15 -8.39 16.84
N ASP A 187 -7.74 -9.26 17.77
CA ASP A 187 -7.40 -10.67 17.53
C ASP A 187 -6.22 -10.93 16.56
N ARG A 188 -6.04 -12.19 16.14
CA ARG A 188 -5.14 -12.53 15.02
C ARG A 188 -5.66 -11.80 13.78
N GLN A 189 -4.95 -10.78 13.32
CA GLN A 189 -5.29 -10.07 12.09
C GLN A 189 -5.37 -11.05 10.91
N SER A 190 -6.17 -10.69 9.90
CA SER A 190 -6.29 -11.52 8.70
C SER A 190 -4.89 -11.81 8.11
N PRO A 191 -4.53 -13.07 7.82
CA PRO A 191 -3.27 -13.41 7.16
C PRO A 191 -3.20 -12.91 5.71
N LEU A 192 -4.23 -12.22 5.23
CA LEU A 192 -4.27 -11.56 3.93
C LEU A 192 -4.32 -10.03 4.03
N LEU A 193 -4.25 -9.46 5.23
CA LEU A 193 -4.38 -8.01 5.47
C LEU A 193 -3.41 -7.19 4.58
N HIS A 194 -2.12 -7.54 4.57
CA HIS A 194 -1.08 -6.88 3.78
C HIS A 194 -1.40 -6.74 2.26
N LEU A 195 -2.33 -7.54 1.72
CA LEU A 195 -2.71 -7.43 0.30
C LEU A 195 -3.45 -6.12 -0.02
N TRP A 196 -3.82 -5.31 0.98
CA TRP A 196 -4.38 -3.98 0.77
C TRP A 196 -3.47 -3.09 -0.09
N SER A 197 -2.15 -3.12 0.10
CA SER A 197 -1.26 -2.22 -0.66
C SER A 197 -1.07 -2.74 -2.08
N LEU A 198 -1.07 -4.07 -2.26
CA LEU A 198 -1.05 -4.69 -3.59
C LEU A 198 -2.34 -4.35 -4.36
N ALA A 199 -3.49 -4.31 -3.68
CA ALA A 199 -4.75 -3.87 -4.29
C ALA A 199 -4.63 -2.43 -4.83
N VAL A 200 -4.03 -1.50 -4.08
CA VAL A 200 -3.76 -0.12 -4.55
C VAL A 200 -2.86 -0.12 -5.79
N GLU A 201 -1.79 -0.91 -5.82
CA GLU A 201 -0.91 -1.00 -6.98
C GLU A 201 -1.61 -1.58 -8.21
N GLU A 202 -2.42 -2.63 -8.06
CA GLU A 202 -3.12 -3.26 -9.18
C GLU A 202 -4.24 -2.39 -9.73
N GLN A 203 -4.94 -1.64 -8.88
CA GLN A 203 -5.88 -0.60 -9.32
C GLN A 203 -5.15 0.46 -10.17
N PHE A 204 -3.94 0.87 -9.77
CA PHE A 204 -3.11 1.74 -10.59
C PHE A 204 -2.70 1.07 -11.91
N TYR A 205 -2.29 -0.21 -11.91
CA TYR A 205 -1.92 -0.91 -13.15
C TYR A 205 -3.11 -1.16 -14.09
N LEU A 206 -4.32 -1.20 -13.56
CA LEU A 206 -5.52 -1.31 -14.37
C LEU A 206 -5.88 0.05 -15.01
N LEU A 207 -5.94 1.11 -14.20
CA LEU A 207 -6.49 2.40 -14.61
C LEU A 207 -5.47 3.35 -15.23
N TRP A 208 -4.22 3.38 -14.72
CA TRP A 208 -3.19 4.30 -15.19
C TRP A 208 -2.83 4.13 -16.66
N PRO A 209 -2.67 2.92 -17.22
CA PRO A 209 -2.37 2.78 -18.65
C PRO A 209 -3.44 3.39 -19.54
N ILE A 210 -4.72 3.29 -19.15
CA ILE A 210 -5.85 3.88 -19.87
C ILE A 210 -5.77 5.41 -19.78
N ALA A 211 -5.63 5.94 -18.56
CA ALA A 211 -5.53 7.38 -18.33
C ALA A 211 -4.34 8.01 -19.07
N LEU A 212 -3.18 7.35 -19.02
CA LEU A 212 -1.97 7.78 -19.72
C LEU A 212 -2.15 7.73 -21.24
N ALA A 213 -2.68 6.64 -21.80
CA ALA A 213 -2.91 6.53 -23.24
C ALA A 213 -3.88 7.61 -23.73
N ALA A 214 -5.00 7.83 -23.02
CA ALA A 214 -5.96 8.89 -23.34
C ALA A 214 -5.32 10.28 -23.23
N GLY A 215 -4.56 10.54 -22.17
CA GLY A 215 -3.85 11.81 -21.98
C GLY A 215 -2.83 12.09 -23.09
N LEU A 216 -2.05 11.08 -23.49
CA LEU A 216 -1.07 11.20 -24.56
C LEU A 216 -1.72 11.44 -25.93
N LEU A 217 -2.88 10.82 -26.18
CA LEU A 217 -3.63 10.98 -27.43
C LEU A 217 -4.34 12.34 -27.53
N VAL A 218 -4.99 12.78 -26.45
CA VAL A 218 -5.85 13.98 -26.47
C VAL A 218 -5.08 15.25 -26.13
N ALA A 219 -4.28 15.21 -25.07
CA ALA A 219 -3.64 16.39 -24.49
C ALA A 219 -2.13 16.43 -24.77
N GLY A 220 -1.57 15.31 -25.24
CA GLY A 220 -0.15 15.17 -25.50
C GLY A 220 0.69 15.02 -24.23
N PRO A 221 2.00 14.83 -24.42
CA PRO A 221 2.95 14.53 -23.34
C PRO A 221 3.04 15.58 -22.22
N ARG A 222 3.04 16.86 -22.60
CA ARG A 222 3.23 17.97 -21.65
C ARG A 222 2.06 18.08 -20.68
N LEU A 223 0.84 18.06 -21.21
CA LEU A 223 -0.36 18.12 -20.38
C LEU A 223 -0.52 16.84 -19.57
N SER A 224 -0.20 15.67 -20.14
CA SER A 224 -0.21 14.40 -19.40
C SER A 224 0.68 14.45 -18.15
N PHE A 225 1.90 15.00 -18.27
CA PHE A 225 2.79 15.22 -17.12
C PHE A 225 2.20 16.22 -16.12
N ILE A 226 1.64 17.34 -16.58
CA ILE A 226 1.01 18.33 -15.70
C ILE A 226 -0.16 17.71 -14.93
N PHE A 227 -1.03 16.94 -15.60
CA PHE A 227 -2.11 16.21 -14.95
C PHE A 227 -1.61 15.16 -13.96
N THR A 228 -0.48 14.50 -14.26
CA THR A 228 0.17 13.55 -13.34
C THR A 228 0.60 14.25 -12.04
N ILE A 229 1.29 15.39 -12.15
CA ILE A 229 1.72 16.18 -10.99
C ILE A 229 0.53 16.77 -10.25
N ALA A 230 -0.45 17.31 -10.98
CA ALA A 230 -1.67 17.87 -10.38
C ALA A 230 -2.44 16.79 -9.61
N GLY A 231 -2.55 15.58 -10.15
CA GLY A 231 -3.15 14.43 -9.46
C GLY A 231 -2.38 14.03 -8.21
N ALA A 232 -1.04 14.05 -8.23
CA ALA A 232 -0.22 13.78 -7.05
C ALA A 232 -0.46 14.81 -5.94
N ILE A 233 -0.48 16.10 -6.30
CA ILE A 233 -0.77 17.18 -5.36
C ILE A 233 -2.19 17.07 -4.82
N ALA A 234 -3.17 16.80 -5.69
CA ALA A 234 -4.57 16.63 -5.29
C ALA A 234 -4.74 15.46 -4.31
N SER A 235 -4.08 14.32 -4.55
CA SER A 235 -4.08 13.17 -3.64
C SER A 235 -3.49 13.52 -2.27
N ALA A 236 -2.35 14.22 -2.23
CA ALA A 236 -1.72 14.66 -0.99
C ALA A 236 -2.57 15.66 -0.19
N VAL A 237 -3.16 16.65 -0.88
CA VAL A 237 -4.07 17.61 -0.27
C VAL A 237 -5.32 16.90 0.24
N TRP A 238 -5.86 15.95 -0.53
CA TRP A 238 -7.03 15.18 -0.15
C TRP A 238 -6.80 14.35 1.12
N MET A 239 -5.63 13.72 1.25
CA MET A 239 -5.21 13.05 2.48
C MET A 239 -5.19 14.02 3.68
N ALA A 240 -4.58 15.20 3.51
CA ALA A 240 -4.50 16.19 4.58
C ALA A 240 -5.86 16.75 5.00
N VAL A 241 -6.80 16.88 4.07
CA VAL A 241 -8.19 17.34 4.32
C VAL A 241 -8.99 16.27 5.06
N LEU A 242 -8.85 14.99 4.68
CA LEU A 242 -9.58 13.90 5.32
C LEU A 242 -8.99 13.51 6.70
N TYR A 243 -7.73 13.84 6.96
CA TYR A 243 -7.08 13.50 8.22
C TYR A 243 -7.76 14.16 9.42
N ARG A 244 -8.14 13.33 10.39
CA ARG A 244 -8.69 13.77 11.68
C ARG A 244 -7.82 13.20 12.79
N PRO A 245 -7.16 14.04 13.62
CA PRO A 245 -6.24 13.57 14.66
C PRO A 245 -6.92 12.80 15.79
N ASP A 246 -8.23 13.00 15.99
CA ASP A 246 -9.01 12.38 17.06
C ASP A 246 -9.80 11.13 16.58
N ALA A 247 -9.56 10.63 15.36
CA ALA A 247 -10.31 9.51 14.76
C ALA A 247 -9.39 8.48 14.10
N ASP A 248 -9.92 7.29 13.80
CA ASP A 248 -9.19 6.25 13.06
C ASP A 248 -8.66 6.76 11.70
N VAL A 249 -7.35 6.64 11.51
CA VAL A 249 -6.63 7.06 10.30
C VAL A 249 -6.70 6.03 9.17
N SER A 250 -7.29 4.85 9.40
CA SER A 250 -7.28 3.73 8.45
C SER A 250 -7.91 4.08 7.10
N ARG A 251 -8.97 4.91 7.07
CA ARG A 251 -9.55 5.41 5.81
C ARG A 251 -8.55 6.18 4.95
N VAL A 252 -7.78 7.07 5.56
CA VAL A 252 -6.79 7.88 4.83
C VAL A 252 -5.52 7.07 4.52
N TYR A 253 -5.23 6.06 5.32
CA TYR A 253 -4.08 5.18 5.12
C TYR A 253 -4.29 4.15 3.99
N PHE A 254 -5.46 3.52 3.91
CA PHE A 254 -5.79 2.53 2.89
C PHE A 254 -6.30 3.10 1.56
N GLY A 255 -6.76 4.35 1.57
CA GLY A 255 -7.44 4.96 0.43
C GLY A 255 -6.55 5.04 -0.80
N THR A 256 -6.97 4.44 -1.92
CA THR A 256 -6.28 4.60 -3.21
C THR A 256 -6.20 6.07 -3.61
N ASP A 257 -7.24 6.85 -3.28
CA ASP A 257 -7.37 8.28 -3.54
C ASP A 257 -6.36 9.13 -2.74
N THR A 258 -6.05 8.73 -1.52
CA THR A 258 -5.12 9.44 -0.62
C THR A 258 -3.67 8.96 -0.77
N ARG A 259 -3.45 7.72 -1.25
CA ARG A 259 -2.12 7.11 -1.43
C ARG A 259 -1.56 7.21 -2.85
N LEU A 260 -2.30 7.82 -3.79
CA LEU A 260 -1.91 7.93 -5.20
C LEU A 260 -0.65 8.81 -5.41
N THR A 261 -0.32 9.67 -4.44
CA THR A 261 0.83 10.59 -4.49
C THR A 261 2.14 9.89 -4.86
N GLY A 262 2.51 8.81 -4.16
CA GLY A 262 3.74 8.06 -4.45
C GLY A 262 3.79 7.50 -5.87
N LEU A 263 2.70 6.84 -6.29
CA LEU A 263 2.55 6.28 -7.63
C LEU A 263 2.66 7.36 -8.71
N LEU A 264 2.01 8.51 -8.54
CA LEU A 264 2.00 9.59 -9.52
C LEU A 264 3.31 10.38 -9.55
N LEU A 265 3.98 10.60 -8.42
CA LEU A 265 5.31 11.22 -8.45
C LEU A 265 6.34 10.28 -9.10
N GLY A 266 6.25 8.98 -8.86
CA GLY A 266 7.01 7.97 -9.59
C GLY A 266 6.73 8.03 -11.10
N ALA A 267 5.46 8.09 -11.49
CA ALA A 267 5.05 8.22 -12.88
C ALA A 267 5.59 9.52 -13.51
N ALA A 268 5.51 10.64 -12.80
CA ALA A 268 6.03 11.92 -13.24
C ALA A 268 7.54 11.89 -13.48
N LEU A 269 8.30 11.17 -12.64
CA LEU A 269 9.73 10.95 -12.87
C LEU A 269 9.99 10.27 -14.22
N ALA A 270 9.16 9.30 -14.62
CA ALA A 270 9.33 8.59 -15.89
C ALA A 270 9.17 9.50 -17.12
N PHE A 271 8.36 10.55 -17.05
CA PHE A 271 8.26 11.58 -18.12
C PHE A 271 9.54 12.41 -18.26
N VAL A 272 10.27 12.60 -17.16
CA VAL A 272 11.47 13.44 -17.09
C VAL A 272 12.72 12.62 -17.38
N TRP A 273 12.81 11.42 -16.80
CA TRP A 273 14.03 10.63 -16.72
C TRP A 273 13.79 9.13 -16.97
N LEU A 274 14.21 8.65 -18.13
CA LEU A 274 14.19 7.23 -18.47
C LEU A 274 15.56 6.81 -19.05
N PRO A 275 16.42 6.12 -18.26
CA PRO A 275 17.74 5.67 -18.72
C PRO A 275 17.66 4.76 -19.95
N GLY A 276 18.61 4.89 -20.88
CA GLY A 276 18.76 4.00 -22.04
C GLY A 276 18.13 4.46 -23.35
N HIS A 277 17.30 5.51 -23.35
CA HIS A 277 16.74 6.10 -24.58
C HIS A 277 17.43 7.43 -24.92
N HIS A 278 18.75 7.37 -25.11
CA HIS A 278 19.69 8.50 -25.11
C HIS A 278 19.48 9.61 -26.17
N ARG A 279 18.43 9.58 -27.00
CA ARG A 279 18.17 10.62 -28.01
C ARG A 279 16.75 11.18 -28.09
N GLN A 280 15.70 10.60 -27.48
CA GLN A 280 14.31 10.95 -27.86
C GLN A 280 13.23 11.00 -26.76
N THR A 281 13.44 10.61 -25.50
CA THR A 281 12.32 10.31 -24.57
C THR A 281 11.88 11.38 -23.58
N SER A 282 12.56 12.52 -23.44
CA SER A 282 12.07 13.61 -22.58
C SER A 282 10.92 14.34 -23.27
N LEU A 283 9.72 13.81 -23.08
CA LEU A 283 8.45 14.24 -23.68
C LEU A 283 8.04 15.66 -23.25
N VAL A 284 8.37 16.02 -22.01
CA VAL A 284 8.25 17.40 -21.53
C VAL A 284 9.60 18.07 -21.69
N ARG A 285 9.68 19.01 -22.64
CA ARG A 285 10.81 19.95 -22.71
C ARG A 285 10.76 20.90 -21.50
N LEU A 286 11.01 20.39 -20.30
CA LEU A 286 11.30 21.26 -19.17
C LEU A 286 12.66 21.92 -19.45
N PRO A 287 12.78 23.26 -19.37
CA PRO A 287 14.04 23.94 -19.61
C PRO A 287 15.16 23.58 -18.62
N LEU A 288 14.84 22.84 -17.55
CA LEU A 288 15.62 22.94 -16.33
C LEU A 288 16.76 21.93 -16.19
N ILE A 289 16.61 20.65 -16.54
CA ILE A 289 17.73 19.71 -16.40
C ILE A 289 17.68 18.66 -17.53
N TRP A 290 18.83 18.39 -18.17
CA TRP A 290 19.11 17.28 -19.09
C TRP A 290 18.80 17.45 -20.59
N ARG A 291 19.77 18.02 -21.34
CA ARG A 291 19.92 17.83 -22.81
C ARG A 291 21.31 17.27 -23.13
N PRO A 292 21.45 16.15 -23.88
CA PRO A 292 22.78 15.63 -24.25
C PRO A 292 23.46 16.28 -25.49
N THR A 293 22.76 16.89 -26.46
CA THR A 293 23.38 17.03 -27.80
C THR A 293 23.25 18.36 -28.56
N GLY A 294 22.90 19.50 -27.92
CA GLY A 294 22.95 20.76 -28.68
C GLY A 294 22.79 22.07 -27.92
N LEU A 295 22.37 22.02 -26.65
CA LEU A 295 22.24 23.22 -25.81
C LEU A 295 23.35 23.29 -24.74
N ARG A 296 24.57 22.91 -25.11
CA ARG A 296 25.79 23.06 -24.29
C ARG A 296 26.17 24.53 -24.01
N GLN A 297 25.34 25.52 -24.35
CA GLN A 297 25.72 26.93 -24.25
C GLN A 297 24.78 27.79 -23.40
N ARG A 298 23.67 27.28 -22.85
CA ARG A 298 22.66 28.14 -22.17
C ARG A 298 22.21 27.72 -20.76
N LEU A 299 22.80 26.71 -20.13
CA LEU A 299 22.55 26.41 -18.71
C LEU A 299 23.59 27.12 -17.82
N PRO A 300 23.23 27.62 -16.62
CA PRO A 300 24.19 28.13 -15.65
C PRO A 300 25.25 27.05 -15.35
N THR A 301 26.52 27.45 -15.26
CA THR A 301 27.68 26.56 -15.09
C THR A 301 27.54 25.58 -13.91
N LYS A 302 26.89 25.99 -12.81
CA LYS A 302 26.65 25.15 -11.62
C LYS A 302 25.71 23.96 -11.85
N ALA A 303 24.61 24.15 -12.57
CA ALA A 303 23.65 23.07 -12.85
C ALA A 303 24.22 22.01 -13.81
N ARG A 304 25.06 22.45 -14.76
CA ARG A 304 25.81 21.55 -15.66
C ARG A 304 26.84 20.72 -14.90
N TRP A 305 27.52 21.33 -13.93
CA TRP A 305 28.47 20.65 -13.08
C TRP A 305 27.78 19.55 -12.27
N ILE A 306 26.70 19.83 -11.52
CA ILE A 306 25.99 18.83 -10.70
C ILE A 306 25.47 17.65 -11.53
N ALA A 307 24.85 17.89 -12.69
CA ALA A 307 24.28 16.83 -13.52
C ALA A 307 25.34 15.92 -14.20
N SER A 308 26.55 16.40 -14.42
CA SER A 308 27.62 15.59 -15.01
C SER A 308 28.69 15.16 -14.01
N ASN A 309 28.60 15.67 -12.78
CA ASN A 309 29.51 15.34 -11.70
C ASN A 309 29.02 14.11 -10.95
N ARG A 310 29.74 13.01 -11.16
CA ARG A 310 29.52 11.72 -10.52
C ARG A 310 29.42 11.84 -9.00
N THR A 311 30.26 12.68 -8.38
CA THR A 311 30.25 12.84 -6.92
C THR A 311 28.98 13.51 -6.43
N ALA A 312 28.39 14.42 -7.21
CA ALA A 312 27.13 15.07 -6.84
C ALA A 312 25.94 14.11 -6.96
N ILE A 313 25.94 13.21 -7.94
CA ILE A 313 24.92 12.17 -8.09
C ILE A 313 25.02 11.14 -6.95
N ASP A 314 26.23 10.66 -6.66
CA ASP A 314 26.46 9.72 -5.55
C ASP A 314 26.14 10.37 -4.19
N ALA A 315 26.49 11.66 -3.99
CA ALA A 315 26.08 12.41 -2.80
C ALA A 315 24.56 12.59 -2.71
N GLY A 316 23.89 12.84 -3.84
CA GLY A 316 22.43 12.89 -3.91
C GLY A 316 21.78 11.56 -3.55
N LEU A 317 22.36 10.43 -3.98
CA LEU A 317 21.90 9.10 -3.60
C LEU A 317 22.09 8.84 -2.10
N VAL A 318 23.26 9.17 -1.55
CA VAL A 318 23.53 9.03 -0.11
C VAL A 318 22.60 9.92 0.71
N GLY A 319 22.40 11.17 0.30
CA GLY A 319 21.46 12.09 0.94
C GLY A 319 20.02 11.57 0.89
N GLY A 320 19.59 11.07 -0.27
CA GLY A 320 18.27 10.44 -0.43
C GLY A 320 18.08 9.22 0.46
N LEU A 321 19.02 8.28 0.45
CA LEU A 321 19.03 7.10 1.33
C LEU A 321 19.08 7.48 2.81
N GLY A 322 19.83 8.52 3.17
CA GLY A 322 19.90 9.07 4.52
C GLY A 322 18.56 9.66 4.97
N CYS A 323 17.90 10.43 4.11
CA CYS A 323 16.55 10.95 4.37
C CYS A 323 15.53 9.81 4.50
N LEU A 324 15.55 8.80 3.61
CA LEU A 324 14.69 7.63 3.74
C LEU A 324 14.96 6.90 5.06
N GLY A 325 16.23 6.66 5.40
CA GLY A 325 16.64 6.05 6.66
C GLY A 325 16.15 6.83 7.89
N TRP A 326 16.20 8.16 7.84
CA TRP A 326 15.65 9.03 8.88
C TRP A 326 14.13 8.86 9.02
N PHE A 327 13.37 8.83 7.92
CA PHE A 327 11.93 8.54 7.97
C PHE A 327 11.65 7.17 8.60
N LEU A 328 12.39 6.13 8.19
CA LEU A 328 12.20 4.77 8.70
C LEU A 328 12.53 4.63 10.20
N TYR A 329 13.45 5.45 10.71
CA TYR A 329 13.91 5.40 12.10
C TYR A 329 13.13 6.33 13.04
N SER A 330 12.73 7.51 12.56
CA SER A 330 12.24 8.60 13.41
C SER A 330 10.73 8.84 13.36
N VAL A 331 10.03 8.31 12.35
CA VAL A 331 8.60 8.57 12.15
C VAL A 331 7.79 7.33 12.49
N ASP A 332 6.71 7.51 13.23
CA ASP A 332 5.79 6.48 13.68
C ASP A 332 4.43 6.64 12.97
N GLU A 333 3.63 5.59 12.91
CA GLU A 333 2.29 5.58 12.32
C GLU A 333 1.31 6.57 12.96
N SER A 334 1.53 6.90 14.24
CA SER A 334 0.73 7.86 15.00
C SER A 334 1.09 9.32 14.70
N ASP A 335 2.15 9.59 13.94
CA ASP A 335 2.59 10.95 13.67
C ASP A 335 1.67 11.68 12.69
N ALA A 336 0.96 12.69 13.21
CA ALA A 336 0.10 13.59 12.42
C ALA A 336 0.81 14.23 11.22
N PHE A 337 2.13 14.38 11.31
CA PHE A 337 2.98 14.88 10.22
C PHE A 337 2.82 14.07 8.93
N LEU A 338 2.71 12.74 9.02
CA LEU A 338 2.59 11.86 7.85
C LEU A 338 1.39 12.23 6.99
N PHE A 339 0.24 12.38 7.63
CA PHE A 339 -1.04 12.63 6.98
C PHE A 339 -1.21 14.09 6.52
N ARG A 340 -0.42 15.02 7.09
CA ARG A 340 -0.43 16.45 6.70
C ARG A 340 0.58 16.81 5.61
N GLY A 341 1.22 15.81 4.99
CA GLY A 341 2.17 16.01 3.89
C GLY A 341 3.46 15.21 4.02
N GLY A 342 3.71 14.55 5.14
CA GLY A 342 4.88 13.69 5.33
C GLY A 342 4.96 12.55 4.31
N PHE A 343 3.82 11.93 3.94
CA PHE A 343 3.80 10.94 2.84
C PHE A 343 4.18 11.55 1.48
N ALA A 344 3.73 12.76 1.19
CA ALA A 344 4.10 13.45 -0.05
C ALA A 344 5.59 13.81 -0.08
N LEU A 345 6.15 14.23 1.06
CA LEU A 345 7.59 14.48 1.20
C LEU A 345 8.39 13.19 1.01
N LEU A 346 7.97 12.09 1.66
CA LEU A 346 8.60 10.78 1.51
C LEU A 346 8.57 10.30 0.05
N ALA A 347 7.44 10.46 -0.64
CA ALA A 347 7.30 10.15 -2.05
C ALA A 347 8.27 10.98 -2.92
N ALA A 348 8.42 12.27 -2.64
CA ALA A 348 9.37 13.13 -3.33
C ALA A 348 10.83 12.69 -3.08
N VAL A 349 11.20 12.39 -1.84
CA VAL A 349 12.53 11.86 -1.49
C VAL A 349 12.78 10.52 -2.18
N SER A 350 11.78 9.63 -2.22
CA SER A 350 11.85 8.34 -2.91
C SER A 350 12.12 8.53 -4.40
N VAL A 351 11.41 9.44 -5.06
CA VAL A 351 11.60 9.79 -6.47
C VAL A 351 12.99 10.35 -6.76
N LEU A 352 13.50 11.25 -5.91
CA LEU A 352 14.87 11.78 -6.04
C LEU A 352 15.92 10.67 -5.87
N THR A 353 15.69 9.77 -4.91
CA THR A 353 16.55 8.61 -4.65
C THR A 353 16.55 7.64 -5.84
N ILE A 354 15.38 7.36 -6.41
CA ILE A 354 15.24 6.56 -7.64
C ILE A 354 16.02 7.21 -8.78
N ALA A 355 15.84 8.51 -9.01
CA ALA A 355 16.52 9.24 -10.07
C ALA A 355 18.04 9.14 -9.96
N ALA A 356 18.59 9.27 -8.75
CA ALA A 356 20.02 9.12 -8.48
C ALA A 356 20.49 7.66 -8.60
N ALA A 357 19.70 6.69 -8.12
CA ALA A 357 20.03 5.27 -8.15
C ALA A 357 20.14 4.71 -9.57
N VAL A 358 19.21 5.12 -10.47
CA VAL A 358 19.20 4.66 -11.86
C VAL A 358 20.08 5.49 -12.80
N HIS A 359 20.82 6.46 -12.25
CA HIS A 359 21.59 7.39 -13.06
C HIS A 359 22.85 6.71 -13.67
N PRO A 360 23.06 6.73 -15.00
CA PRO A 360 24.18 6.03 -15.65
C PRO A 360 25.58 6.41 -15.17
N ALA A 361 25.75 7.66 -14.68
CA ALA A 361 27.02 8.15 -14.18
C ALA A 361 27.27 7.88 -12.69
N GLY A 362 26.24 7.43 -11.94
CA GLY A 362 26.36 7.10 -10.52
C GLY A 362 27.13 5.79 -10.33
N ARG A 363 28.02 5.76 -9.33
CA ARG A 363 28.78 4.55 -8.98
C ARG A 363 28.11 3.79 -7.86
N LEU A 364 27.58 4.49 -6.85
CA LEU A 364 27.00 3.85 -5.67
C LEU A 364 25.74 3.05 -5.99
N GLY A 365 24.90 3.54 -6.91
CA GLY A 365 23.75 2.76 -7.41
C GLY A 365 24.19 1.41 -8.00
N ARG A 366 25.28 1.40 -8.78
CA ARG A 366 25.81 0.19 -9.41
C ARG A 366 26.63 -0.70 -8.46
N LEU A 367 27.38 -0.12 -7.52
CA LEU A 367 28.29 -0.87 -6.67
C LEU A 367 27.59 -1.39 -5.41
N VAL A 368 26.73 -0.57 -4.80
CA VAL A 368 26.09 -0.86 -3.52
C VAL A 368 24.70 -1.42 -3.74
N LEU A 369 23.82 -0.70 -4.43
CA LEU A 369 22.42 -1.11 -4.58
C LEU A 369 22.26 -2.33 -5.51
N ASP A 370 23.18 -2.56 -6.42
CA ASP A 370 23.24 -3.79 -7.21
C ASP A 370 24.15 -4.87 -6.60
N SER A 371 24.60 -4.74 -5.36
CA SER A 371 25.33 -5.83 -4.70
C SER A 371 24.52 -7.14 -4.74
N ALA A 372 25.21 -8.28 -4.83
CA ALA A 372 24.55 -9.58 -5.02
C ALA A 372 23.44 -9.87 -3.98
N PRO A 373 23.60 -9.58 -2.67
CA PRO A 373 22.54 -9.79 -1.68
C PRO A 373 21.31 -8.91 -1.90
N LEU A 374 21.52 -7.61 -2.12
CA LEU A 374 20.42 -6.66 -2.35
C LEU A 374 19.71 -6.95 -3.66
N ARG A 375 20.44 -7.32 -4.72
CA ARG A 375 19.84 -7.73 -5.98
C ARG A 375 19.04 -9.03 -5.85
N TRP A 376 19.57 -10.01 -5.13
CA TRP A 376 18.86 -11.26 -4.86
C TRP A 376 17.53 -10.98 -4.14
N LEU A 377 17.55 -10.18 -3.09
CA LEU A 377 16.36 -9.84 -2.33
C LEU A 377 15.39 -8.97 -3.14
N GLY A 378 15.90 -7.97 -3.84
CA GLY A 378 15.13 -7.03 -4.65
C GLY A 378 14.36 -7.70 -5.79
N THR A 379 15.01 -8.66 -6.47
CA THR A 379 14.38 -9.45 -7.54
C THR A 379 13.24 -10.34 -7.03
N ARG A 380 13.28 -10.71 -5.74
CA ARG A 380 12.30 -11.57 -5.04
C ARG A 380 11.35 -10.81 -4.13
N SER A 381 11.50 -9.49 -4.04
CA SER A 381 10.75 -8.65 -3.10
C SER A 381 9.23 -8.83 -3.20
N TYR A 382 8.70 -9.15 -4.38
CA TYR A 382 7.29 -9.51 -4.56
C TYR A 382 6.92 -10.82 -3.82
N SER A 383 7.65 -11.91 -4.07
CA SER A 383 7.42 -13.18 -3.37
C SER A 383 7.68 -13.08 -1.86
N VAL A 384 8.70 -12.31 -1.44
CA VAL A 384 8.94 -12.04 -0.01
C VAL A 384 7.75 -11.31 0.61
N TYR A 385 7.26 -10.25 -0.04
CA TYR A 385 6.12 -9.47 0.43
C TYR A 385 4.81 -10.29 0.49
N LEU A 386 4.63 -11.26 -0.41
CA LEU A 386 3.46 -12.13 -0.35
C LEU A 386 3.51 -13.07 0.87
N TRP A 387 4.66 -13.70 1.12
CA TRP A 387 4.76 -14.77 2.11
C TRP A 387 5.06 -14.28 3.53
N HIS A 388 5.64 -13.09 3.72
CA HIS A 388 6.05 -12.66 5.07
C HIS A 388 4.85 -12.55 6.01
N TRP A 389 3.74 -11.98 5.55
CA TRP A 389 2.64 -11.67 6.43
C TRP A 389 1.88 -12.90 6.95
N PRO A 390 1.42 -13.86 6.10
CA PRO A 390 0.84 -15.09 6.61
C PRO A 390 1.80 -15.84 7.55
N VAL A 391 3.10 -15.88 7.21
CA VAL A 391 4.11 -16.49 8.08
C VAL A 391 4.09 -15.82 9.46
N PHE A 392 4.09 -14.50 9.52
CA PHE A 392 4.14 -13.76 10.79
C PHE A 392 2.85 -13.96 11.61
N MET A 393 1.69 -14.04 10.96
CA MET A 393 0.40 -14.26 11.63
C MET A 393 0.21 -15.65 12.22
N VAL A 394 0.89 -16.66 11.68
CA VAL A 394 0.82 -18.04 12.17
C VAL A 394 1.98 -18.43 13.09
N THR A 395 2.91 -17.51 13.33
CA THR A 395 4.13 -17.75 14.12
C THR A 395 4.37 -16.66 15.16
N ARG A 396 3.31 -16.15 15.81
CA ARG A 396 3.39 -15.05 16.80
C ARG A 396 4.30 -15.43 17.98
N PRO A 397 5.30 -14.62 18.35
CA PRO A 397 6.24 -14.97 19.42
C PRO A 397 5.50 -14.95 20.77
N GLY A 398 5.77 -15.95 21.62
CA GLY A 398 5.08 -16.09 22.91
C GLY A 398 3.62 -16.57 22.83
N ILE A 399 3.04 -16.66 21.62
CA ILE A 399 1.68 -17.15 21.41
C ILE A 399 1.70 -18.47 20.61
N ASP A 400 2.16 -18.42 19.36
CA ASP A 400 2.21 -19.60 18.48
C ASP A 400 3.60 -20.27 18.51
N LEU A 401 4.66 -19.50 18.79
CA LEU A 401 6.03 -20.00 18.95
C LEU A 401 6.56 -19.72 20.36
N PRO A 402 7.09 -20.74 21.07
CA PRO A 402 7.75 -20.57 22.35
C PRO A 402 9.18 -20.06 22.16
N LEU A 403 9.34 -18.98 21.39
CA LEU A 403 10.62 -18.34 21.08
C LEU A 403 10.58 -16.87 21.49
N GLU A 404 11.72 -16.38 21.99
CA GLU A 404 11.96 -14.97 22.23
C GLU A 404 11.83 -14.15 20.93
N PRO A 405 11.41 -12.87 20.98
CA PRO A 405 11.11 -12.07 19.78
C PRO A 405 12.21 -12.05 18.71
N ILE A 406 13.48 -11.96 19.12
CA ILE A 406 14.62 -11.91 18.19
C ILE A 406 14.84 -13.27 17.51
N ALA A 407 14.74 -14.37 18.26
CA ALA A 407 14.87 -15.71 17.71
C ALA A 407 13.70 -16.04 16.78
N ALA A 408 12.48 -15.66 17.17
CA ALA A 408 11.30 -15.77 16.33
C ALA A 408 11.44 -14.96 15.04
N PHE A 409 11.99 -13.75 15.10
CA PHE A 409 12.26 -12.93 13.92
C PHE A 409 13.23 -13.62 12.95
N GLY A 410 14.35 -14.16 13.44
CA GLY A 410 15.30 -14.92 12.61
C GLY A 410 14.65 -16.14 11.93
N PHE A 411 13.85 -16.90 12.68
CA PHE A 411 13.09 -18.04 12.15
C PHE A 411 12.10 -17.61 11.06
N ARG A 412 11.32 -16.56 11.32
CA ARG A 412 10.33 -16.00 10.38
C ARG A 412 10.97 -15.49 9.09
N LEU A 413 12.12 -14.83 9.19
CA LEU A 413 12.89 -14.40 8.02
C LEU A 413 13.35 -15.60 7.19
N ALA A 414 13.88 -16.64 7.84
CA ALA A 414 14.34 -17.85 7.15
C ALA A 414 13.18 -18.58 6.46
N LEU A 415 12.05 -18.74 7.14
CA LEU A 415 10.86 -19.38 6.58
C LEU A 415 10.27 -18.57 5.42
N THR A 416 10.16 -17.25 5.58
CA THR A 416 9.71 -16.34 4.52
C THR A 416 10.64 -16.42 3.31
N ALA A 417 11.96 -16.37 3.52
CA ALA A 417 12.94 -16.47 2.45
C ALA A 417 12.86 -17.81 1.71
N ALA A 418 12.65 -18.92 2.43
CA ALA A 418 12.50 -20.25 1.84
C ALA A 418 11.23 -20.36 0.97
N LEU A 419 10.08 -19.91 1.49
CA LEU A 419 8.81 -19.90 0.75
C LEU A 419 8.86 -18.94 -0.44
N ALA A 420 9.45 -17.75 -0.26
CA ALA A 420 9.66 -16.79 -1.33
C ALA A 420 10.58 -17.33 -2.41
N GLU A 421 11.66 -18.05 -2.06
CA GLU A 421 12.55 -18.68 -3.04
C GLU A 421 11.82 -19.76 -3.85
N ALA A 422 11.05 -20.61 -3.17
CA ALA A 422 10.26 -21.65 -3.83
C ALA A 422 9.21 -21.04 -4.77
N SER A 423 8.44 -20.06 -4.29
CA SER A 423 7.46 -19.31 -5.08
C SER A 423 8.12 -18.65 -6.30
N TYR A 424 9.25 -17.97 -6.10
CA TYR A 424 9.97 -17.31 -7.18
C TYR A 424 10.50 -18.29 -8.24
N ARG A 425 11.17 -19.36 -7.83
CA ARG A 425 11.80 -20.34 -8.74
C ARG A 425 10.78 -21.22 -9.47
N PHE A 426 9.74 -21.68 -8.78
CA PHE A 426 8.82 -22.66 -9.35
C PHE A 426 7.58 -22.03 -9.98
N VAL A 427 7.21 -20.82 -9.56
CA VAL A 427 6.01 -20.13 -10.04
C VAL A 427 6.44 -18.92 -10.88
N GLU A 428 6.99 -17.89 -10.25
CA GLU A 428 7.18 -16.58 -10.87
C GLU A 428 8.04 -16.63 -12.14
N THR A 429 9.22 -17.26 -12.08
CA THR A 429 10.15 -17.35 -13.23
C THR A 429 9.59 -18.17 -14.39
N ARG A 430 8.78 -19.20 -14.12
CA ARG A 430 8.16 -20.05 -15.17
C ARG A 430 7.13 -19.30 -16.02
N PHE A 431 6.39 -18.38 -15.41
CA PHE A 431 5.38 -17.59 -16.11
C PHE A 431 5.93 -16.27 -16.67
N ARG A 432 7.00 -15.72 -16.07
CA ARG A 432 7.63 -14.46 -16.50
C ARG A 432 8.36 -14.56 -17.85
N TYR A 433 9.08 -15.65 -18.13
CA TYR A 433 9.97 -15.76 -19.31
C TYR A 433 9.42 -16.62 -20.46
N ARG A 434 8.16 -17.06 -20.39
CA ARG A 434 7.59 -17.96 -21.41
C ARG A 434 7.41 -17.20 -22.74
N GLY A 435 8.37 -17.41 -23.66
CA GLY A 435 8.40 -16.82 -25.01
C GLY A 435 9.63 -15.94 -25.34
N GLN A 436 10.63 -15.83 -24.47
CA GLN A 436 11.82 -14.97 -24.69
C GLN A 436 13.17 -15.65 -24.40
N VAL A 437 13.28 -16.98 -24.47
CA VAL A 437 14.58 -17.67 -24.35
C VAL A 437 15.31 -17.63 -25.70
N PRO A 438 16.48 -16.98 -25.83
CA PRO A 438 17.33 -17.11 -27.01
C PRO A 438 17.89 -18.54 -27.07
N ALA A 439 17.99 -19.11 -28.27
CA ALA A 439 18.33 -20.50 -28.53
C ALA A 439 19.81 -20.88 -28.28
N THR A 440 20.48 -20.32 -27.26
CA THR A 440 21.94 -20.41 -27.09
C THR A 440 22.43 -21.07 -25.80
N GLU A 441 21.57 -21.59 -24.93
CA GLU A 441 22.03 -22.47 -23.84
C GLU A 441 22.01 -23.95 -24.27
N PRO A 442 23.04 -24.74 -23.91
CA PRO A 442 23.11 -26.14 -24.24
C PRO A 442 21.92 -26.87 -23.62
N GLU A 443 21.26 -27.66 -24.46
CA GLU A 443 20.04 -28.41 -24.21
C GLU A 443 20.18 -29.35 -23.01
N VAL A 444 20.00 -28.82 -21.80
CA VAL A 444 19.58 -29.63 -20.65
C VAL A 444 18.14 -30.04 -20.96
N ALA A 445 18.03 -31.18 -21.66
CA ALA A 445 16.83 -31.94 -22.00
C ALA A 445 15.52 -31.25 -21.53
N GLN A 446 15.08 -30.24 -22.27
CA GLN A 446 13.77 -29.66 -22.06
C GLN A 446 12.76 -30.68 -22.58
N PRO A 447 11.84 -31.22 -21.74
CA PRO A 447 10.82 -32.12 -22.24
C PRO A 447 9.93 -31.35 -23.21
N ARG A 448 10.14 -31.57 -24.51
CA ARG A 448 9.25 -31.15 -25.59
C ARG A 448 7.94 -31.92 -25.44
N ARG A 449 6.94 -31.34 -24.75
CA ARG A 449 5.46 -31.58 -24.73
C ARG A 449 4.94 -31.20 -23.32
N ALA A 450 3.78 -30.55 -23.08
CA ALA A 450 2.53 -30.43 -23.84
C ALA A 450 1.65 -29.26 -23.30
N PRO A 451 0.56 -28.89 -24.03
CA PRO A 451 -0.59 -28.12 -23.52
C PRO A 451 -1.21 -28.68 -22.22
N ARG A 452 -0.87 -29.92 -21.85
CA ARG A 452 -1.22 -30.57 -20.58
C ARG A 452 -0.77 -29.81 -19.33
N THR A 453 0.31 -29.01 -19.38
CA THR A 453 0.70 -28.18 -18.22
C THR A 453 -0.28 -27.03 -17.96
N LYS A 454 -0.84 -26.43 -19.02
CA LYS A 454 -1.88 -25.38 -18.86
C LYS A 454 -3.17 -25.98 -18.32
N VAL A 455 -3.55 -27.15 -18.80
CA VAL A 455 -4.72 -27.89 -18.32
C VAL A 455 -4.51 -28.40 -16.90
N ALA A 456 -3.32 -28.89 -16.55
CA ALA A 456 -3.01 -29.37 -15.19
C ALA A 456 -2.92 -28.23 -14.17
N TRP A 457 -2.43 -27.05 -14.55
CA TRP A 457 -2.44 -25.88 -13.67
C TRP A 457 -3.81 -25.21 -13.60
N ALA A 458 -4.56 -25.11 -14.71
CA ALA A 458 -5.94 -24.64 -14.68
C ALA A 458 -6.84 -25.62 -13.92
N ALA A 459 -6.64 -26.92 -14.07
CA ALA A 459 -7.30 -27.96 -13.28
C ALA A 459 -6.81 -27.96 -11.84
N GLY A 460 -5.53 -27.68 -11.56
CA GLY A 460 -5.01 -27.55 -10.19
C GLY A 460 -5.61 -26.35 -9.46
N ILE A 461 -5.70 -25.20 -10.13
CA ILE A 461 -6.37 -23.99 -9.62
C ILE A 461 -7.88 -24.22 -9.51
N ALA A 462 -8.52 -24.86 -10.48
CA ALA A 462 -9.95 -25.15 -10.44
C ALA A 462 -10.29 -26.20 -9.38
N VAL A 463 -9.51 -27.27 -9.24
CA VAL A 463 -9.67 -28.30 -8.20
C VAL A 463 -9.40 -27.68 -6.84
N LEU A 464 -8.36 -26.89 -6.69
CA LEU A 464 -8.11 -26.20 -5.42
C LEU A 464 -9.21 -25.18 -5.11
N ALA A 465 -9.69 -24.41 -6.09
CA ALA A 465 -10.84 -23.52 -5.93
C ALA A 465 -12.11 -24.29 -5.58
N THR A 466 -12.33 -25.48 -6.14
CA THR A 466 -13.52 -26.32 -5.88
C THR A 466 -13.44 -27.04 -4.54
N VAL A 467 -12.26 -27.56 -4.18
CA VAL A 467 -11.98 -28.23 -2.89
C VAL A 467 -11.99 -27.23 -1.74
N LEU A 468 -11.57 -26.00 -1.98
CA LEU A 468 -11.66 -24.91 -1.00
C LEU A 468 -13.06 -24.29 -0.97
N ALA A 469 -13.80 -24.23 -2.10
CA ALA A 469 -15.14 -23.63 -2.14
C ALA A 469 -16.17 -24.32 -1.25
N GLY A 470 -16.11 -25.65 -1.08
CA GLY A 470 -17.05 -26.39 -0.24
C GLY A 470 -17.01 -25.93 1.23
N PRO A 471 -15.87 -26.11 1.94
CA PRO A 471 -15.71 -25.67 3.33
C PRO A 471 -15.92 -24.16 3.52
N ILE A 472 -15.52 -23.33 2.55
CA ILE A 472 -15.67 -21.86 2.56
C ILE A 472 -17.14 -21.43 2.44
N ALA A 473 -17.90 -22.08 1.56
CA ALA A 473 -19.32 -21.77 1.34
C ALA A 473 -20.18 -22.18 2.52
N THR A 474 -19.81 -23.25 3.23
CA THR A 474 -20.50 -23.72 4.44
C THR A 474 -19.96 -23.13 5.73
N ALA A 475 -18.84 -22.40 5.70
CA ALA A 475 -18.28 -21.77 6.89
C ALA A 475 -19.22 -20.65 7.37
N SER A 476 -19.79 -20.86 8.55
CA SER A 476 -20.59 -19.85 9.24
C SER A 476 -19.65 -18.77 9.78
N PRO A 477 -20.05 -17.47 9.74
CA PRO A 477 -19.24 -16.41 10.33
C PRO A 477 -18.80 -16.82 11.74
N PRO A 478 -17.57 -16.46 12.16
CA PRO A 478 -17.09 -16.85 13.47
C PRO A 478 -18.13 -16.46 14.52
N PRO A 479 -18.35 -17.30 15.54
CA PRO A 479 -19.14 -16.88 16.68
C PRO A 479 -18.57 -15.56 17.20
N ARG A 480 -19.45 -14.70 17.73
CA ARG A 480 -19.11 -13.38 18.31
C ARG A 480 -17.81 -13.51 19.10
N PRO A 481 -16.90 -12.51 19.07
CA PRO A 481 -15.65 -12.56 19.81
C PRO A 481 -15.93 -13.08 21.21
N THR A 482 -15.32 -14.20 21.59
CA THR A 482 -15.78 -15.01 22.72
C THR A 482 -15.74 -14.23 24.04
N PHE A 483 -14.95 -13.15 24.08
CA PHE A 483 -14.85 -12.20 25.17
C PHE A 483 -16.00 -11.19 25.29
N LEU A 484 -16.79 -10.97 24.24
CA LEU A 484 -17.93 -10.05 24.28
C LEU A 484 -19.17 -10.73 24.86
N PRO A 485 -19.75 -10.19 25.94
CA PRO A 485 -21.02 -10.70 26.46
C PRO A 485 -22.14 -10.60 25.43
N ALA A 486 -23.01 -11.60 25.35
CA ALA A 486 -24.05 -11.72 24.31
C ALA A 486 -25.00 -10.49 24.21
N ASP A 487 -25.23 -9.83 25.34
CA ASP A 487 -26.05 -8.63 25.55
C ASP A 487 -25.32 -7.29 25.28
N ALA A 488 -23.98 -7.29 25.22
CA ALA A 488 -23.21 -6.07 24.93
C ALA A 488 -23.39 -5.60 23.47
N VAL A 489 -23.81 -6.51 22.58
CA VAL A 489 -24.02 -6.25 21.15
C VAL A 489 -25.47 -5.90 20.83
N ASP A 490 -26.44 -6.40 21.61
CA ASP A 490 -27.87 -6.09 21.39
C ASP A 490 -28.19 -4.60 21.66
N GLY A 491 -27.38 -3.91 22.47
CA GLY A 491 -27.43 -2.45 22.63
C GLY A 491 -26.71 -1.63 21.54
N LEU A 492 -25.97 -2.28 20.64
CA LEU A 492 -25.23 -1.65 19.53
C LEU A 492 -25.90 -1.88 18.15
N VAL A 493 -26.80 -2.87 18.04
CA VAL A 493 -27.53 -3.20 16.80
C VAL A 493 -29.00 -2.75 16.85
N GLY A 494 -29.43 -2.13 17.95
CA GLY A 494 -30.79 -1.65 18.18
C GLY A 494 -30.97 -0.14 18.05
N ALA A 495 -30.47 0.49 16.98
CA ALA A 495 -30.95 1.78 16.49
C ALA A 495 -30.39 1.99 15.07
N ASP A 496 -31.28 2.09 14.08
CA ASP A 496 -31.03 2.39 12.67
C ASP A 496 -30.29 1.33 11.85
N GLY A 497 -31.03 0.32 11.35
CA GLY A 497 -30.47 -0.58 10.34
C GLY A 497 -31.22 -1.85 9.93
N THR A 498 -32.53 -1.99 10.15
CA THR A 498 -33.29 -3.11 9.55
C THR A 498 -34.57 -2.61 8.90
N GLY A 499 -34.44 -2.21 7.64
CA GLY A 499 -35.55 -2.02 6.71
C GLY A 499 -35.06 -2.33 5.31
N GLY A 500 -34.86 -3.62 4.99
CA GLY A 500 -34.30 -3.98 3.68
C GLY A 500 -34.02 -5.46 3.44
N ALA A 501 -34.90 -6.37 3.86
CA ALA A 501 -35.06 -7.70 3.27
C ALA A 501 -36.32 -8.32 3.89
N ASP A 502 -37.42 -8.28 3.14
CA ASP A 502 -38.70 -9.01 3.32
C ASP A 502 -39.92 -8.07 3.27
N ALA A 503 -40.17 -7.48 2.10
CA ALA A 503 -41.50 -6.96 1.71
C ALA A 503 -41.57 -6.70 0.19
N LEU A 504 -41.57 -7.78 -0.61
CA LEU A 504 -42.11 -7.76 -1.98
C LEU A 504 -43.29 -8.72 -2.04
N ALA A 505 -44.41 -8.34 -1.43
CA ALA A 505 -45.74 -8.83 -1.75
C ALA A 505 -46.81 -7.98 -1.03
N ALA A 506 -47.78 -7.47 -1.81
CA ALA A 506 -48.98 -6.71 -1.42
C ALA A 506 -48.69 -5.31 -0.82
N GLY A 507 -49.23 -4.19 -1.29
CA GLY A 507 -50.49 -3.95 -1.98
C GLY A 507 -51.35 -3.03 -1.11
N GLY A 508 -51.57 -1.79 -1.53
CA GLY A 508 -52.72 -0.98 -1.09
C GLY A 508 -52.46 0.18 -0.12
N ALA A 509 -52.54 1.39 -0.69
CA ALA A 509 -53.26 2.57 -0.21
C ALA A 509 -53.01 3.15 1.20
N GLY A 510 -52.64 4.44 1.20
CA GLY A 510 -53.35 5.44 2.01
C GLY A 510 -52.59 6.12 3.14
N THR A 511 -52.42 7.43 2.96
CA THR A 511 -52.75 8.49 3.94
C THR A 511 -51.60 9.12 4.76
N GLU A 512 -51.38 10.39 4.40
CA GLU A 512 -51.03 11.58 5.20
C GLU A 512 -49.71 11.70 5.97
N ILE A 513 -48.96 12.72 5.53
CA ILE A 513 -47.90 13.43 6.26
C ILE A 513 -48.56 14.47 7.19
N PRO A 514 -48.08 14.59 8.44
CA PRO A 514 -47.87 15.92 8.99
C PRO A 514 -46.44 16.12 9.49
N ALA A 515 -45.91 17.30 9.18
CA ALA A 515 -44.67 17.83 9.72
C ALA A 515 -44.82 18.21 11.20
N ALA A 516 -43.86 17.81 12.05
CA ALA A 516 -43.50 18.55 13.27
C ALA A 516 -42.28 17.93 13.99
N THR A 517 -41.26 18.78 14.16
CA THR A 517 -40.48 18.99 15.39
C THR A 517 -39.49 17.93 15.87
N SER A 518 -38.21 18.33 15.81
CA SER A 518 -37.06 17.75 16.49
C SER A 518 -37.33 17.44 17.97
N ALA A 519 -37.30 16.16 18.32
CA ALA A 519 -37.16 15.70 19.70
C ALA A 519 -36.28 14.44 19.72
N SER A 520 -35.04 14.62 20.17
CA SER A 520 -34.11 13.54 20.51
C SER A 520 -34.68 12.74 21.69
N THR A 521 -35.23 11.56 21.42
CA THR A 521 -35.69 10.63 22.46
C THR A 521 -34.67 9.50 22.57
N THR A 522 -33.77 9.59 23.55
CA THR A 522 -32.88 8.50 23.95
C THR A 522 -33.67 7.55 24.85
N GLU A 523 -33.99 6.36 24.35
CA GLU A 523 -34.68 5.32 25.10
C GLU A 523 -33.76 4.77 26.19
N ARG A 524 -34.25 4.78 27.44
CA ARG A 524 -33.50 4.49 28.67
C ARG A 524 -33.96 3.13 29.22
N LEU A 525 -33.08 2.14 29.28
CA LEU A 525 -33.38 0.82 29.87
C LEU A 525 -33.78 0.93 31.36
N PRO A 526 -34.61 0.00 31.88
CA PRO A 526 -35.31 0.19 33.15
C PRO A 526 -34.40 0.00 34.38
N ARG A 527 -34.60 0.87 35.36
CA ARG A 527 -33.91 0.89 36.65
C ARG A 527 -34.55 -0.15 37.58
N VAL A 528 -33.80 -1.20 37.94
CA VAL A 528 -34.19 -2.07 39.06
C VAL A 528 -33.92 -1.31 40.36
N THR A 529 -34.97 -0.90 41.05
CA THR A 529 -34.90 -0.32 42.40
C THR A 529 -35.04 -1.40 43.46
N SER A 530 -34.01 -1.56 44.29
CA SER A 530 -34.15 -2.17 45.61
C SER A 530 -33.15 -1.56 46.60
N GLY A 531 -33.68 -0.97 47.68
CA GLY A 531 -33.01 -0.83 48.97
C GLY A 531 -32.07 0.37 49.18
N ARG A 532 -32.39 1.20 50.17
CA ARG A 532 -31.54 2.31 50.69
C ARG A 532 -30.18 1.81 51.20
N THR A 533 -29.11 2.35 50.64
CA THR A 533 -27.79 2.60 51.28
C THR A 533 -27.18 3.86 50.64
N SER A 534 -26.25 4.54 51.33
CA SER A 534 -25.53 5.79 50.95
C SER A 534 -25.50 6.16 49.47
N PRO A 535 -25.57 7.45 49.06
CA PRO A 535 -25.68 7.84 47.66
C PRO A 535 -24.61 7.11 46.85
N ALA A 536 -25.04 6.15 46.03
CA ALA A 536 -24.16 5.29 45.29
C ALA A 536 -23.27 6.17 44.40
N ARG A 537 -21.96 6.14 44.65
CA ARG A 537 -20.99 6.90 43.84
C ARG A 537 -21.23 6.56 42.37
N ARG A 538 -21.37 7.57 41.53
CA ARG A 538 -21.56 7.38 40.10
C ARG A 538 -20.21 7.04 39.49
N VAL A 539 -20.01 5.76 39.18
CA VAL A 539 -18.80 5.27 38.52
C VAL A 539 -19.05 5.22 37.01
N LEU A 540 -18.20 5.87 36.24
CA LEU A 540 -18.12 5.76 34.79
C LEU A 540 -16.89 4.93 34.42
N LEU A 541 -17.08 3.90 33.62
CA LEU A 541 -16.02 3.06 33.07
C LEU A 541 -15.91 3.36 31.58
N VAL A 542 -14.82 4.01 31.18
CA VAL A 542 -14.52 4.34 29.79
C VAL A 542 -13.38 3.47 29.30
N GLY A 543 -13.55 2.84 28.15
CA GLY A 543 -12.45 2.12 27.55
C GLY A 543 -12.76 1.54 26.19
N ASP A 544 -12.01 0.51 25.83
CA ASP A 544 -12.13 -0.19 24.56
C ASP A 544 -12.69 -1.61 24.73
N SER A 545 -12.35 -2.54 23.84
CA SER A 545 -12.78 -3.93 23.91
C SER A 545 -12.41 -4.65 25.21
N VAL A 546 -11.33 -4.25 25.90
CA VAL A 546 -10.95 -4.87 27.18
C VAL A 546 -11.99 -4.56 28.26
N VAL A 547 -12.51 -3.32 28.29
CA VAL A 547 -13.64 -2.96 29.16
C VAL A 547 -14.88 -3.79 28.86
N LEU A 548 -15.18 -4.03 27.58
CA LEU A 548 -16.32 -4.86 27.18
C LEU A 548 -16.17 -6.31 27.67
N ALA A 549 -14.93 -6.83 27.80
CA ALA A 549 -14.68 -8.16 28.34
C ALA A 549 -14.86 -8.23 29.87
N VAL A 550 -14.61 -7.13 30.60
CA VAL A 550 -14.57 -7.16 32.08
C VAL A 550 -15.74 -6.46 32.77
N TYR A 551 -16.51 -5.61 32.09
CA TYR A 551 -17.46 -4.70 32.76
C TYR A 551 -18.49 -5.41 33.64
N LYS A 552 -18.92 -6.63 33.29
CA LYS A 552 -19.84 -7.42 34.11
C LYS A 552 -19.22 -7.86 35.43
N ALA A 553 -17.96 -8.32 35.37
CA ALA A 553 -17.22 -8.71 36.56
C ALA A 553 -16.96 -7.49 37.45
N VAL A 554 -16.65 -6.35 36.83
CA VAL A 554 -16.50 -5.06 37.51
C VAL A 554 -17.81 -4.66 38.19
N ALA A 555 -18.92 -4.57 37.45
CA ALA A 555 -20.24 -4.20 37.97
C ALA A 555 -20.68 -5.11 39.13
N LYS A 556 -20.40 -6.41 39.03
CA LYS A 556 -20.69 -7.38 40.10
C LYS A 556 -19.86 -7.14 41.37
N LYS A 557 -18.63 -6.64 41.22
CA LYS A 557 -17.68 -6.47 42.32
C LYS A 557 -17.80 -5.10 43.01
N ILE A 558 -17.97 -4.02 42.24
CA ILE A 558 -17.95 -2.64 42.76
C ILE A 558 -19.32 -1.96 42.77
N GLY A 559 -20.37 -2.64 42.31
CA GLY A 559 -21.73 -2.11 42.21
C GLY A 559 -22.04 -1.49 40.84
N PRO A 560 -23.18 -0.78 40.70
CA PRO A 560 -23.61 -0.23 39.43
C PRO A 560 -22.57 0.71 38.80
N VAL A 561 -22.17 0.41 37.55
CA VAL A 561 -21.26 1.23 36.74
C VAL A 561 -21.97 1.67 35.46
N THR A 562 -21.72 2.90 35.03
CA THR A 562 -22.03 3.34 33.67
C THR A 562 -20.85 2.93 32.79
N VAL A 563 -21.11 2.25 31.68
CA VAL A 563 -20.05 1.78 30.77
C VAL A 563 -20.16 2.56 29.46
N ASP A 564 -19.03 3.08 29.00
CA ASP A 564 -18.88 3.67 27.68
C ASP A 564 -17.63 3.05 27.04
N ALA A 565 -17.83 2.00 26.26
CA ALA A 565 -16.75 1.27 25.62
C ALA A 565 -17.15 0.80 24.23
N ALA A 566 -16.19 0.75 23.31
CA ALA A 566 -16.42 0.30 21.95
C ALA A 566 -15.27 -0.59 21.47
N ILE A 567 -15.63 -1.56 20.62
CA ILE A 567 -14.69 -2.45 19.94
C ILE A 567 -13.80 -1.59 19.04
N GLY A 568 -12.48 -1.79 19.11
CA GLY A 568 -11.51 -1.06 18.27
C GLY A 568 -11.32 0.41 18.62
N ARG A 569 -11.96 0.91 19.70
CA ARG A 569 -11.86 2.32 20.10
C ARG A 569 -10.41 2.75 20.23
N SER A 570 -10.05 3.80 19.50
CA SER A 570 -8.73 4.42 19.62
C SER A 570 -8.64 5.30 20.88
N VAL A 571 -7.42 5.61 21.32
CA VAL A 571 -7.19 6.53 22.44
C VAL A 571 -7.80 7.90 22.16
N GLY A 572 -7.65 8.44 20.94
CA GLY A 572 -8.20 9.74 20.55
C GLY A 572 -9.72 9.79 20.63
N GLU A 573 -10.40 8.75 20.15
CA GLU A 573 -11.85 8.63 20.27
C GLU A 573 -12.29 8.55 21.75
N GLY A 574 -11.56 7.79 22.57
CA GLY A 574 -11.80 7.74 24.02
C GLY A 574 -11.67 9.11 24.69
N VAL A 575 -10.67 9.91 24.29
CA VAL A 575 -10.53 11.30 24.77
C VAL A 575 -11.71 12.15 24.32
N SER A 576 -12.21 12.00 23.09
CA SER A 576 -13.42 12.70 22.63
C SER A 576 -14.64 12.35 23.49
N VAL A 577 -14.85 11.05 23.76
CA VAL A 577 -15.93 10.58 24.65
C VAL A 577 -15.84 11.25 26.02
N LEU A 578 -14.65 11.38 26.59
CA LEU A 578 -14.47 12.08 27.87
C LEU A 578 -14.84 13.57 27.78
N ARG A 579 -14.52 14.26 26.67
CA ARG A 579 -14.92 15.65 26.45
C ARG A 579 -16.44 15.78 26.31
N ASP A 580 -17.07 14.89 25.55
CA ASP A 580 -18.51 14.90 25.31
C ASP A 580 -19.29 14.61 26.60
N ARG A 581 -18.82 13.63 27.38
CA ARG A 581 -19.38 13.31 28.71
C ARG A 581 -19.20 14.47 29.69
N ARG A 582 -18.06 15.19 29.64
CA ARG A 582 -17.87 16.40 30.43
C ARG A 582 -18.90 17.47 30.05
N ALA A 583 -19.07 17.74 28.77
CA ALA A 583 -20.02 18.73 28.25
C ALA A 583 -21.47 18.39 28.65
N ALA A 584 -21.80 17.10 28.70
CA ALA A 584 -23.11 16.59 29.12
C ALA A 584 -23.27 16.39 30.65
N ASN A 585 -22.29 16.81 31.47
CA ASN A 585 -22.27 16.59 32.93
C ASN A 585 -22.43 15.10 33.34
N GLY A 586 -21.87 14.20 32.52
CA GLY A 586 -22.02 12.76 32.59
C GLY A 586 -20.83 11.98 33.14
N LEU A 587 -19.80 12.64 33.72
CA LEU A 587 -18.57 11.98 34.17
C LEU A 587 -18.71 11.23 35.51
N GLY A 588 -19.60 11.65 36.40
CA GLY A 588 -19.77 11.02 37.71
C GLY A 588 -18.69 11.41 38.73
N ASP A 589 -18.61 10.62 39.81
CA ASP A 589 -17.70 10.86 40.96
C ASP A 589 -16.37 10.10 40.81
N VAL A 590 -16.40 9.01 40.06
CA VAL A 590 -15.23 8.18 39.74
C VAL A 590 -15.25 7.88 38.25
N VAL A 591 -14.13 8.15 37.57
CA VAL A 591 -13.94 7.69 36.18
C VAL A 591 -12.80 6.67 36.15
N ILE A 592 -13.11 5.47 35.67
CA ILE A 592 -12.12 4.42 35.39
C ILE A 592 -11.83 4.46 33.89
N VAL A 593 -10.56 4.55 33.53
CA VAL A 593 -10.08 4.66 32.16
C VAL A 593 -9.18 3.48 31.84
N ASP A 594 -9.57 2.70 30.82
CA ASP A 594 -8.76 1.64 30.22
C ASP A 594 -8.73 1.89 28.70
N LEU A 595 -7.76 2.70 28.28
CA LEU A 595 -7.55 3.12 26.90
C LEU A 595 -6.09 2.88 26.52
N GLY A 596 -5.88 2.31 25.33
CA GLY A 596 -4.56 2.09 24.75
C GLY A 596 -4.31 0.65 24.31
N ASN A 597 -5.30 -0.25 24.42
CA ASN A 597 -5.17 -1.61 23.90
C ASN A 597 -5.19 -1.63 22.35
N ASN A 598 -5.80 -0.61 21.73
CA ASN A 598 -5.97 -0.46 20.28
C ASN A 598 -5.08 0.62 19.65
N GLY A 599 -3.99 1.01 20.33
CA GLY A 599 -3.03 1.95 19.78
C GLY A 599 -2.34 2.80 20.82
N ARG A 600 -1.46 3.68 20.33
CA ARG A 600 -0.54 4.44 21.17
C ARG A 600 -1.23 5.54 21.99
N LEU A 601 -0.98 5.54 23.30
CA LEU A 601 -1.32 6.60 24.25
C LEU A 601 -0.12 7.53 24.40
N THR A 602 -0.09 8.60 23.62
CA THR A 602 0.97 9.61 23.73
C THR A 602 0.79 10.45 25.00
N PRO A 603 1.87 11.07 25.53
CA PRO A 603 1.77 12.00 26.65
C PRO A 603 0.75 13.13 26.44
N ASP A 604 0.65 13.64 25.20
CA ASP A 604 -0.32 14.70 24.85
C ASP A 604 -1.77 14.19 24.93
N LEU A 605 -2.03 12.97 24.47
CA LEU A 605 -3.35 12.35 24.59
C LEU A 605 -3.72 12.08 26.05
N PHE A 606 -2.77 11.61 26.86
CA PHE A 606 -2.96 11.46 28.31
C PHE A 606 -3.30 12.80 28.97
N GLN A 607 -2.55 13.85 28.66
CA GLN A 607 -2.80 15.20 29.17
C GLN A 607 -4.18 15.73 28.73
N ALA A 608 -4.56 15.49 27.47
CA ALA A 608 -5.88 15.87 26.95
C ALA A 608 -7.01 15.13 27.66
N ALA A 609 -6.84 13.83 27.97
CA ALA A 609 -7.78 13.04 28.76
C ALA A 609 -7.92 13.63 30.17
N MET A 610 -6.81 13.87 30.86
CA MET A 610 -6.82 14.42 32.22
C MET A 610 -7.40 15.84 32.27
N LYS A 611 -7.18 16.65 31.24
CA LYS A 611 -7.84 17.95 31.10
C LYS A 611 -9.36 17.83 31.01
N ALA A 612 -9.88 16.82 30.30
CA ALA A 612 -11.32 16.54 30.25
C ALA A 612 -11.85 16.06 31.61
N LEU A 613 -11.03 15.34 32.37
CA LEU A 613 -11.38 14.76 33.68
C LEU A 613 -11.09 15.67 34.89
N GLY A 614 -10.69 16.92 34.68
CA GLY A 614 -10.24 17.80 35.78
C GLY A 614 -11.29 18.08 36.87
N SER A 615 -12.58 17.88 36.59
CA SER A 615 -13.65 18.02 37.59
C SER A 615 -13.99 16.72 38.33
N VAL A 616 -13.36 15.60 37.98
CA VAL A 616 -13.65 14.29 38.54
C VAL A 616 -12.88 14.12 39.85
N PRO A 617 -13.57 13.81 40.98
CA PRO A 617 -12.92 13.62 42.27
C PRO A 617 -11.86 12.51 42.28
N LEU A 618 -12.10 11.43 41.52
CA LEU A 618 -11.18 10.32 41.39
C LEU A 618 -11.13 9.77 39.97
N VAL A 619 -9.93 9.73 39.40
CA VAL A 619 -9.62 9.09 38.12
C VAL A 619 -8.76 7.87 38.38
N VAL A 620 -9.18 6.71 37.86
CA VAL A 620 -8.41 5.48 37.93
C VAL A 620 -7.99 5.10 36.52
N TRP A 621 -6.69 5.04 36.27
CA TRP A 621 -6.14 4.52 35.02
C TRP A 621 -5.72 3.07 35.20
N VAL A 622 -6.08 2.20 34.27
CA VAL A 622 -5.62 0.82 34.24
C VAL A 622 -4.48 0.71 33.23
N ASN A 623 -3.32 0.19 33.65
CA ASN A 623 -2.24 -0.09 32.70
C ASN A 623 -2.54 -1.38 31.91
N LEU A 624 -1.85 -1.56 30.79
CA LEU A 624 -2.25 -2.49 29.74
C LEU A 624 -1.45 -3.79 29.85
N THR A 625 -2.08 -4.89 29.47
CA THR A 625 -1.39 -6.14 29.12
C THR A 625 -1.85 -6.51 27.74
N VAL A 626 -1.02 -6.25 26.75
CA VAL A 626 -1.34 -6.42 25.34
C VAL A 626 -0.06 -6.78 24.59
N PRO A 627 -0.01 -7.89 23.83
CA PRO A 627 1.21 -8.32 23.16
C PRO A 627 1.49 -7.47 21.91
N ARG A 628 1.81 -6.19 22.13
CA ARG A 628 2.03 -5.14 21.11
C ARG A 628 3.21 -4.26 21.52
N ASP A 629 3.89 -3.70 20.53
CA ASP A 629 5.05 -2.81 20.71
C ASP A 629 4.71 -1.54 21.52
N TRP A 630 3.48 -1.04 21.43
CA TRP A 630 3.01 0.10 22.23
C TRP A 630 2.67 -0.21 23.69
N GLU A 631 2.67 -1.47 24.15
CA GLU A 631 2.37 -1.81 25.56
C GLU A 631 3.32 -1.07 26.52
N GLY A 632 4.62 -1.24 26.32
CA GLY A 632 5.65 -0.61 27.14
C GLY A 632 5.58 0.92 27.15
N PRO A 633 5.57 1.59 25.97
CA PRO A 633 5.35 3.03 25.86
C PRO A 633 4.07 3.52 26.56
N ASN A 634 2.94 2.85 26.38
CA ASN A 634 1.65 3.24 26.98
C ASN A 634 1.69 3.09 28.51
N ASN A 635 2.22 1.97 29.01
CA ASN A 635 2.34 1.73 30.45
C ASN A 635 3.24 2.76 31.13
N ARG A 636 4.32 3.19 30.47
CA ARG A 636 5.15 4.31 30.94
C ARG A 636 4.41 5.64 30.91
N ALA A 637 3.62 5.92 29.87
CA ALA A 637 2.83 7.14 29.77
C ALA A 637 1.79 7.22 30.91
N ILE A 638 1.12 6.11 31.22
CA ILE A 638 0.16 6.02 32.34
C ILE A 638 0.88 6.20 33.68
N ALA A 639 1.94 5.43 33.93
CA ALA A 639 2.67 5.46 35.21
C ALA A 639 3.25 6.85 35.52
N ASN A 640 3.85 7.51 34.51
CA ASN A 640 4.39 8.87 34.66
C ASN A 640 3.29 9.93 34.69
N GLY A 641 2.19 9.69 33.97
CA GLY A 641 1.08 10.61 33.83
C GLY A 641 0.29 10.76 35.12
N VAL A 642 -0.10 9.65 35.76
CA VAL A 642 -0.92 9.70 37.00
C VAL A 642 -0.22 10.43 38.15
N GLN A 643 1.11 10.37 38.22
CA GLN A 643 1.90 11.05 39.25
C GLN A 643 1.78 12.58 39.18
N GLN A 644 1.38 13.12 38.03
CA GLN A 644 1.23 14.56 37.82
C GLN A 644 -0.13 15.11 38.28
N TYR A 645 -1.07 14.24 38.65
CA TYR A 645 -2.45 14.62 38.98
C TYR A 645 -2.88 14.05 40.34
N PRO A 646 -3.23 14.90 41.31
CA PRO A 646 -3.54 14.45 42.68
C PRO A 646 -4.85 13.64 42.76
N ASN A 647 -5.74 13.79 41.78
CA ASN A 647 -6.99 13.03 41.67
C ASN A 647 -6.84 11.76 40.82
N ALA A 648 -5.63 11.43 40.33
CA ALA A 648 -5.40 10.26 39.49
C ALA A 648 -4.60 9.17 40.22
N ARG A 649 -4.91 7.92 39.94
CA ARG A 649 -4.10 6.76 40.37
C ARG A 649 -4.11 5.65 39.34
N MET A 650 -3.05 4.85 39.33
CA MET A 650 -2.91 3.69 38.45
C MET A 650 -3.32 2.41 39.16
N VAL A 651 -4.01 1.53 38.45
CA VAL A 651 -4.22 0.13 38.79
C VAL A 651 -3.30 -0.71 37.92
N ASP A 652 -2.45 -1.51 38.57
CA ASP A 652 -1.44 -2.32 37.92
C ASP A 652 -1.99 -3.69 37.48
N TRP A 653 -2.73 -3.68 36.38
CA TRP A 653 -3.18 -4.88 35.67
C TRP A 653 -2.03 -5.60 34.96
N HIS A 654 -1.03 -4.86 34.46
CA HIS A 654 0.15 -5.41 33.78
C HIS A 654 0.90 -6.42 34.64
N SER A 655 1.38 -6.00 35.81
CA SER A 655 2.12 -6.89 36.71
C SER A 655 1.25 -8.04 37.22
N ALA A 656 -0.05 -7.81 37.39
CA ALA A 656 -0.98 -8.81 37.92
C ALA A 656 -1.32 -9.91 36.90
N SER A 657 -1.15 -9.66 35.61
CA SER A 657 -1.59 -10.58 34.55
C SER A 657 -0.47 -11.09 33.64
N THR A 658 0.67 -10.40 33.58
CA THR A 658 1.85 -10.84 32.83
C THR A 658 2.31 -12.23 33.27
N GLY A 659 2.65 -13.09 32.30
CA GLY A 659 3.10 -14.46 32.55
C GLY A 659 1.99 -15.46 32.88
N ASN A 660 0.72 -15.04 32.86
CA ASN A 660 -0.44 -15.91 33.16
C ASN A 660 -1.37 -16.00 31.93
N PRO A 661 -1.05 -16.85 30.93
CA PRO A 661 -1.88 -17.01 29.73
C PRO A 661 -3.30 -17.47 30.05
N ASP A 662 -3.50 -18.15 31.20
CA ASP A 662 -4.80 -18.60 31.66
C ASP A 662 -5.78 -17.47 32.05
N LEU A 663 -5.32 -16.21 32.12
CA LEU A 663 -6.19 -15.07 32.37
C LEU A 663 -6.83 -14.54 31.10
N PHE A 664 -6.34 -14.92 29.93
CA PHE A 664 -6.71 -14.35 28.63
C PHE A 664 -7.39 -15.36 27.71
N TRP A 665 -8.10 -14.86 26.71
CA TRP A 665 -8.48 -15.66 25.54
C TRP A 665 -7.27 -15.89 24.62
N ASP A 666 -7.47 -16.60 23.50
CA ASP A 666 -6.40 -16.98 22.56
C ASP A 666 -5.72 -15.78 21.86
N ASP A 667 -6.31 -14.59 21.99
CA ASP A 667 -5.76 -13.30 21.57
C ASP A 667 -4.60 -12.81 22.46
N GLY A 668 -4.50 -13.33 23.69
CA GLY A 668 -3.45 -13.02 24.65
C GLY A 668 -3.61 -11.70 25.41
N TYR A 669 -4.77 -11.02 25.34
CA TYR A 669 -4.98 -9.75 26.06
C TYR A 669 -6.41 -9.46 26.49
N HIS A 670 -7.44 -10.06 25.88
CA HIS A 670 -8.80 -9.95 26.40
C HIS A 670 -8.97 -10.86 27.61
N PRO A 671 -9.33 -10.33 28.80
CA PRO A 671 -9.47 -11.16 29.98
C PRO A 671 -10.66 -12.11 29.86
N ARG A 672 -10.43 -13.40 30.10
CA ARG A 672 -11.48 -14.41 30.25
C ARG A 672 -11.89 -14.56 31.72
N GLY A 673 -12.87 -15.40 32.02
CA GLY A 673 -13.51 -15.51 33.35
C GLY A 673 -12.62 -15.29 34.59
N PRO A 674 -11.49 -16.01 34.77
CA PRO A 674 -10.52 -15.75 35.85
C PRO A 674 -9.85 -14.37 35.78
N GLY A 675 -9.38 -13.95 34.60
CA GLY A 675 -8.80 -12.63 34.36
C GLY A 675 -9.78 -11.49 34.67
N ALA A 676 -11.02 -11.58 34.21
CA ALA A 676 -12.06 -10.58 34.51
C ALA A 676 -12.35 -10.45 36.01
N LYS A 677 -12.30 -11.55 36.77
CA LYS A 677 -12.46 -11.54 38.24
C LYS A 677 -11.27 -10.88 38.94
N LEU A 678 -10.05 -11.16 38.47
CA LEU A 678 -8.83 -10.53 38.99
C LEU A 678 -8.84 -9.02 38.70
N TYR A 679 -9.11 -8.64 37.45
CA TYR A 679 -9.25 -7.27 37.01
C TYR A 679 -10.26 -6.49 37.88
N ALA A 680 -11.46 -7.05 38.07
CA ALA A 680 -12.48 -6.45 38.93
C ALA A 680 -12.03 -6.33 40.40
N SER A 681 -11.23 -7.27 40.90
CA SER A 681 -10.73 -7.24 42.27
C SER A 681 -9.65 -6.18 42.47
N LEU A 682 -8.78 -5.97 41.47
CA LEU A 682 -7.81 -4.87 41.47
C LEU A 682 -8.50 -3.51 41.47
N LEU A 683 -9.51 -3.34 40.61
CA LEU A 683 -10.32 -2.12 40.60
C LEU A 683 -11.01 -1.89 41.95
N ALA A 684 -11.63 -2.92 42.53
CA ALA A 684 -12.29 -2.80 43.83
C ALA A 684 -11.34 -2.37 44.95
N ALA A 685 -10.11 -2.90 44.96
CA ALA A 685 -9.09 -2.51 45.93
C ALA A 685 -8.60 -1.06 45.75
N ALA A 686 -8.68 -0.54 44.52
CA ALA A 686 -8.30 0.82 44.18
C ALA A 686 -9.43 1.83 44.36
N LEU A 687 -10.63 1.44 44.78
CA LEU A 687 -11.72 2.34 45.09
C LEU A 687 -11.82 2.57 46.61
N PRO A 688 -12.15 3.79 47.07
CA PRO A 688 -12.19 4.12 48.49
C PRO A 688 -13.46 3.65 49.20
#